data_AF-A0A356M628-F1
#
_entry.id   AF-A0A356M628-F1
#
_cell.length_a   1.000
_cell.length_b   1.000
_cell.length_c   1.000
_cell.angle_alpha   90.00
_cell.angle_beta   90.00
_cell.angle_gamma   90.00
#
_symmetry.space_group_name_H-M   'P 1'
#
loop_
_entity.id
_entity.type
_entity.pdbx_description
1 polymer ?
#
loop_
_entity_poly.entity_id
_entity_poly.type
_entity_poly.pdbx_seq_one_letter_code
_entity_poly.pdbx_strand_id
1 'polypeptide(L)'
;MPLRRTAFRLNQKGCWWILQIFDNYDIVTTCRPRGVGLGFFDGVHRGHQELIRTLAYVCKPQGLLPAVFTFPEHPDTVLHPGSFSGSYLSGLDERLRLLGANGVAEVHLQHFTREFAQLDPCDFLRQVLKERLQARLIVVGQDYRFGRQGRGTVELLRTWAADQGIEVIVIGQVSLFGEKVSSSRIRSLIGAGDVERAASLLGRPYSLTGSVLHGRALGRRLGFPTANLAVPADLACPAHGVYATRTMIGSRTFNSITNVGVRPTVDSSGEQPMIETHIYDLDFSLYGQPVRIDFLRRIRPEIRFDSLPELEEQLKSDVLQVREWHLDSEQCHEIARTEGIPVYLLPTRRFAQAALHLVFCSPIEARRSSCLSLLMRILTSSCRRYPTRTSLAAALDNLYGAAIEAHVDKHGDLQVIDLTAEGLISWSDGSSPFRETCGLLFEMLLDPLLDHDGLFDEQTVETERQNLILELAARENDRAKYAYDRCMALFCGTQAQGLLSSGDRRNVQDITRSELIDAYRILLQQTSLALYLGGQVDAETVGICLNGIRRLPAGCRPEVHPAVLPSPFVPEPPSGQIENRSIEQARIVLAYSGLPPYFSHQSIQATVLNSMLGGDAHSLLFDVVREKLGLAYSVFSMNQRFLSALFIMAGVAADRTEPALHAIQEQIAHLSAGRFDRTLLDRAVQMLEAAILSVADDLSSLLAQQIIGRLSGRLLNREESLSLLHEVEPEQICELAGRLTLISCYIMTDPEHHPDLAAAGCPGPQSGAR
;
A
#
# COMPACT_ATOMS: atom_id res chain seq x y z
N MET A 1 -2.81 -34.12 23.79
CA MET A 1 -3.82 -33.08 23.49
C MET A 1 -3.92 -32.92 21.98
N PRO A 2 -5.12 -32.89 21.39
CA PRO A 2 -5.23 -32.88 19.93
C PRO A 2 -4.79 -31.52 19.38
N LEU A 3 -3.90 -31.55 18.39
CA LEU A 3 -3.51 -30.38 17.58
C LEU A 3 -4.77 -29.67 17.06
N ARG A 4 -5.09 -28.48 17.56
CA ARG A 4 -5.89 -27.53 16.78
C ARG A 4 -4.93 -26.81 15.82
N ARG A 5 -4.60 -27.46 14.70
CA ARG A 5 -4.12 -26.76 13.50
C ARG A 5 -5.29 -25.96 12.97
N THR A 6 -5.53 -24.78 13.53
CA THR A 6 -6.47 -23.84 12.93
C THR A 6 -5.70 -23.06 11.88
N ALA A 7 -5.64 -23.60 10.65
CA ALA A 7 -5.20 -22.80 9.52
C ALA A 7 -6.30 -21.76 9.26
N PHE A 8 -6.00 -20.48 9.49
CA PHE A 8 -6.89 -19.43 9.00
C PHE A 8 -6.75 -19.43 7.48
N ARG A 9 -7.71 -20.08 6.80
CA ARG A 9 -7.84 -19.96 5.35
C ARG A 9 -8.51 -18.62 5.09
N LEU A 10 -7.72 -17.62 4.73
CA LEU A 10 -8.25 -16.51 3.94
C LEU A 10 -8.75 -17.16 2.63
N ASN A 11 -10.08 -17.17 2.43
CA ASN A 11 -10.79 -17.68 1.24
C ASN A 11 -10.12 -17.21 -0.08
N GLN A 12 -10.05 -17.91 -1.23
CA GLN A 12 -10.55 -19.18 -1.75
C GLN A 12 -9.54 -19.70 -2.79
N LYS A 13 -9.48 -21.04 -2.96
CA LYS A 13 -8.90 -21.77 -4.12
C LYS A 13 -7.50 -21.35 -4.59
N GLY A 14 -6.48 -21.94 -3.98
CA GLY A 14 -5.24 -22.32 -4.67
C GLY A 14 -4.02 -21.41 -4.53
N CYS A 15 -4.11 -20.25 -3.87
CA CYS A 15 -2.96 -19.35 -3.70
C CYS A 15 -2.37 -19.47 -2.29
N TRP A 16 -1.08 -19.77 -2.22
CA TRP A 16 -0.39 -20.25 -1.02
C TRP A 16 0.10 -19.08 -0.14
N TRP A 17 -0.81 -18.46 0.60
CA TRP A 17 -0.49 -17.68 1.80
C TRP A 17 -1.40 -18.15 2.94
N ILE A 18 -0.90 -19.11 3.75
CA ILE A 18 -1.64 -19.66 4.89
C ILE A 18 -0.93 -19.21 6.16
N LEU A 19 -1.60 -18.36 6.94
CA LEU A 19 -1.16 -18.02 8.29
C LEU A 19 -1.23 -19.28 9.16
N GLN A 20 -0.09 -19.74 9.65
CA GLN A 20 -0.02 -20.86 10.57
C GLN A 20 -0.11 -20.36 12.00
N ILE A 21 -1.07 -20.90 12.75
CA ILE A 21 -1.30 -20.51 14.14
C ILE A 21 -0.88 -21.68 15.04
N PHE A 22 0.02 -21.40 15.97
CA PHE A 22 0.50 -22.34 16.97
C PHE A 22 0.01 -21.90 18.34
N ASP A 23 -0.65 -22.82 19.03
CA ASP A 23 -1.14 -22.64 20.39
C ASP A 23 -0.01 -23.05 21.34
N ASN A 24 0.83 -22.08 21.73
CA ASN A 24 2.14 -22.21 22.41
C ASN A 24 3.36 -22.37 21.47
N TYR A 25 4.50 -21.78 21.89
CA TYR A 25 5.81 -21.87 21.23
C TYR A 25 6.47 -23.26 21.32
N ASP A 26 5.96 -24.15 22.17
CA ASP A 26 6.48 -25.52 22.33
C ASP A 26 6.21 -26.42 21.10
N ILE A 27 5.29 -26.01 20.22
CA ILE A 27 4.84 -26.79 19.07
C ILE A 27 5.56 -26.31 17.79
N VAL A 28 6.83 -26.68 17.63
CA VAL A 28 7.59 -26.44 16.39
C VAL A 28 7.80 -27.77 15.68
N THR A 29 6.97 -28.05 14.66
CA THR A 29 7.01 -29.34 13.95
C THR A 29 8.10 -29.42 12.86
N THR A 30 8.82 -28.33 12.59
CA THR A 30 9.84 -28.26 11.53
C THR A 30 11.00 -27.33 11.91
N CYS A 31 12.24 -27.82 11.76
CA CYS A 31 13.45 -27.02 11.89
C CYS A 31 13.54 -26.00 10.74
N ARG A 32 12.98 -24.81 10.94
CA ARG A 32 13.11 -23.69 10.00
C ARG A 32 13.53 -22.44 10.78
N PRO A 33 14.62 -21.77 10.41
CA PRO A 33 15.04 -20.54 11.06
C PRO A 33 13.99 -19.44 10.83
N ARG A 34 13.76 -18.62 11.86
CA ARG A 34 12.71 -17.59 11.86
C ARG A 34 13.28 -16.20 12.05
N GLY A 35 12.61 -15.23 11.47
CA GLY A 35 12.60 -13.89 12.03
C GLY A 35 11.42 -13.78 13.01
N VAL A 36 11.66 -13.24 14.19
CA VAL A 36 10.64 -13.17 15.25
C VAL A 36 10.31 -11.72 15.58
N GLY A 37 9.07 -11.33 15.32
CA GLY A 37 8.49 -10.07 15.81
C GLY A 37 7.90 -10.25 17.20
N LEU A 38 8.28 -9.41 18.16
CA LEU A 38 7.81 -9.49 19.54
C LEU A 38 6.87 -8.32 19.88
N GLY A 39 5.72 -8.64 20.47
CA GLY A 39 4.74 -7.64 20.91
C GLY A 39 3.36 -8.24 21.18
N PHE A 40 2.45 -7.43 21.72
CA PHE A 40 1.05 -7.85 21.92
C PHE A 40 0.15 -7.57 20.70
N PHE A 41 0.50 -6.56 19.90
CA PHE A 41 -0.14 -6.24 18.63
C PHE A 41 -1.65 -5.88 18.72
N ASP A 42 -2.11 -5.30 19.83
CA ASP A 42 -3.52 -4.90 20.00
C ASP A 42 -3.94 -3.89 18.92
N GLY A 43 -4.98 -4.25 18.17
CA GLY A 43 -5.50 -3.47 17.05
C GLY A 43 -4.57 -3.35 15.84
N VAL A 44 -3.35 -3.91 15.85
CA VAL A 44 -2.35 -3.83 14.76
C VAL A 44 -2.28 -2.42 14.14
N HIS A 45 -2.07 -1.41 14.97
CA HIS A 45 -1.97 0.01 14.56
C HIS A 45 -0.72 0.30 13.70
N ARG A 46 -0.57 1.51 13.15
CA ARG A 46 0.54 1.85 12.23
C ARG A 46 1.94 1.52 12.78
N GLY A 47 2.19 1.74 14.07
CA GLY A 47 3.44 1.30 14.73
C GLY A 47 3.68 -0.22 14.71
N HIS A 48 2.63 -1.03 14.93
CA HIS A 48 2.72 -2.49 14.78
C HIS A 48 2.93 -2.90 13.32
N GLN A 49 2.23 -2.25 12.38
CA GLN A 49 2.38 -2.51 10.95
C GLN A 49 3.81 -2.25 10.48
N GLU A 50 4.44 -1.16 10.94
CA GLU A 50 5.85 -0.86 10.66
C GLU A 50 6.77 -2.02 11.08
N LEU A 51 6.60 -2.53 12.30
CA LEU A 51 7.39 -3.64 12.84
C LEU A 51 7.20 -4.92 12.03
N ILE A 52 5.94 -5.30 11.79
CA ILE A 52 5.59 -6.54 11.10
C ILE A 52 6.06 -6.51 9.65
N ARG A 53 5.88 -5.39 8.95
CA ARG A 53 6.33 -5.24 7.57
C ARG A 53 7.85 -5.23 7.47
N THR A 54 8.55 -4.60 8.42
CA THR A 54 10.01 -4.68 8.50
C THR A 54 10.46 -6.12 8.69
N LEU A 55 9.82 -6.87 9.59
CA LEU A 55 10.08 -8.30 9.78
C LEU A 55 9.92 -9.08 8.47
N ALA A 56 8.78 -8.93 7.78
CA ALA A 56 8.53 -9.63 6.53
C ALA A 56 9.54 -9.25 5.43
N TYR A 57 9.86 -7.95 5.33
CA TYR A 57 10.79 -7.41 4.34
C TYR A 57 12.23 -7.93 4.54
N VAL A 58 12.73 -7.99 5.77
CA VAL A 58 14.09 -8.50 6.02
C VAL A 58 14.17 -10.02 5.97
N CYS A 59 13.10 -10.74 6.36
CA CYS A 59 13.08 -12.20 6.34
C CYS A 59 13.24 -12.79 4.93
N LYS A 60 12.62 -12.17 3.92
CA LYS A 60 12.55 -12.72 2.56
C LYS A 60 13.92 -12.90 1.88
N PRO A 61 14.82 -11.90 1.80
CA PRO A 61 16.16 -12.10 1.23
C PRO A 61 17.04 -13.06 2.05
N GLN A 62 16.78 -13.19 3.35
CA GLN A 62 17.52 -14.09 4.24
C GLN A 62 16.98 -15.54 4.25
N GLY A 63 15.89 -15.84 3.53
CA GLY A 63 15.24 -17.15 3.56
C GLY A 63 14.64 -17.51 4.92
N LEU A 64 14.34 -16.52 5.75
CA LEU A 64 13.72 -16.71 7.07
C LEU A 64 12.20 -16.69 6.96
N LEU A 65 11.53 -17.39 7.87
CA LEU A 65 10.07 -17.33 7.99
C LEU A 65 9.67 -16.21 8.97
N PRO A 66 8.85 -15.23 8.55
CA PRO A 66 8.39 -14.17 9.44
C PRO A 66 7.35 -14.71 10.42
N ALA A 67 7.71 -14.76 11.70
CA ALA A 67 6.89 -15.26 12.79
C ALA A 67 6.62 -14.17 13.83
N VAL A 68 5.40 -14.12 14.33
CA VAL A 68 5.03 -13.25 15.45
C VAL A 68 4.86 -14.08 16.71
N PHE A 69 5.52 -13.66 17.79
CA PHE A 69 5.29 -14.18 19.12
C PHE A 69 4.42 -13.19 19.90
N THR A 70 3.23 -13.63 20.30
CA THR A 70 2.23 -12.79 20.97
C THR A 70 1.38 -13.62 21.94
N PHE A 71 0.43 -12.99 22.61
CA PHE A 71 -0.44 -13.60 23.62
C PHE A 71 -1.91 -13.48 23.20
N PRO A 72 -2.76 -14.49 23.45
CA PRO A 72 -4.19 -14.39 23.17
C PRO A 72 -4.85 -13.32 24.05
N GLU A 73 -4.43 -13.22 25.31
CA GLU A 73 -4.88 -12.22 26.29
C GLU A 73 -3.72 -11.31 26.71
N HIS A 74 -4.02 -10.08 27.14
CA HIS A 74 -2.99 -9.15 27.60
C HIS A 74 -2.27 -9.70 28.84
N PRO A 75 -0.92 -9.68 28.93
CA PRO A 75 -0.19 -10.15 30.11
C PRO A 75 -0.69 -9.57 31.45
N ASP A 76 -1.17 -8.32 31.43
CA ASP A 76 -1.72 -7.66 32.64
C ASP A 76 -3.00 -8.30 33.18
N THR A 77 -3.76 -9.07 32.40
CA THR A 77 -4.94 -9.79 32.93
C THR A 77 -4.54 -10.80 34.00
N VAL A 78 -3.32 -11.34 33.91
CA VAL A 78 -2.76 -12.33 34.84
C VAL A 78 -1.86 -11.69 35.88
N LEU A 79 -1.05 -10.69 35.52
CA LEU A 79 -0.16 -9.98 36.45
C LEU A 79 -0.93 -9.11 37.44
N HIS A 80 -2.00 -8.48 36.97
CA HIS A 80 -2.76 -7.50 37.71
C HIS A 80 -4.27 -7.79 37.58
N PRO A 81 -4.78 -8.87 38.22
CA PRO A 81 -6.19 -9.25 38.13
C PRO A 81 -7.08 -8.09 38.61
N GLY A 82 -7.96 -7.60 37.74
CA GLY A 82 -8.85 -6.47 38.00
C GLY A 82 -8.27 -5.07 37.71
N SER A 83 -6.98 -4.96 37.38
CA SER A 83 -6.33 -3.69 37.01
C SER A 83 -6.36 -3.43 35.50
N PHE A 84 -6.48 -4.49 34.69
CA PHE A 84 -6.78 -4.36 33.27
C PHE A 84 -8.24 -3.93 33.09
N SER A 85 -8.48 -2.64 33.28
CA SER A 85 -9.70 -1.93 32.87
C SER A 85 -9.75 -1.69 31.35
N GLY A 86 -8.76 -2.18 30.62
CA GLY A 86 -8.54 -1.89 29.21
C GLY A 86 -9.37 -2.78 28.31
N SER A 87 -10.31 -2.21 27.60
CA SER A 87 -10.99 -2.87 26.49
C SER A 87 -10.05 -3.01 25.28
N TYR A 88 -9.91 -4.20 24.68
CA TYR A 88 -9.11 -4.44 23.47
C TYR A 88 -9.59 -3.62 22.27
N LEU A 89 -8.68 -3.30 21.35
CA LEU A 89 -9.01 -2.66 20.08
C LEU A 89 -9.53 -3.65 19.04
N SER A 90 -9.26 -4.95 19.21
CA SER A 90 -9.72 -5.98 18.30
C SER A 90 -9.77 -7.33 19.00
N GLY A 91 -10.76 -8.16 18.68
CA GLY A 91 -10.76 -9.56 19.09
C GLY A 91 -9.60 -10.35 18.47
N LEU A 92 -9.34 -11.55 18.99
CA LEU A 92 -8.22 -12.40 18.55
C LEU A 92 -8.26 -12.70 17.05
N ASP A 93 -9.42 -13.11 16.51
CA ASP A 93 -9.57 -13.46 15.10
C ASP A 93 -9.24 -12.30 14.16
N GLU A 94 -9.72 -11.10 14.50
CA GLU A 94 -9.43 -9.88 13.72
C GLU A 94 -7.95 -9.52 13.81
N ARG A 95 -7.33 -9.65 15.00
CA ARG A 95 -5.89 -9.43 15.16
C ARG A 95 -5.07 -10.40 14.31
N LEU A 96 -5.40 -11.69 14.29
CA LEU A 96 -4.74 -12.70 13.47
C LEU A 96 -4.88 -12.39 11.97
N ARG A 97 -6.08 -12.00 11.53
CA ARG A 97 -6.34 -11.57 10.14
C ARG A 97 -5.46 -10.37 9.76
N LEU A 98 -5.34 -9.38 10.63
CA LEU A 98 -4.51 -8.20 10.41
C LEU A 98 -3.00 -8.52 10.40
N LEU A 99 -2.54 -9.46 11.24
CA LEU A 99 -1.16 -9.94 11.19
C LEU A 99 -0.86 -10.60 9.83
N GLY A 100 -1.72 -11.51 9.37
CA GLY A 100 -1.58 -12.16 8.07
C GLY A 100 -1.54 -11.17 6.91
N ALA A 101 -2.46 -10.18 6.92
CA ALA A 101 -2.51 -9.13 5.90
C ALA A 101 -1.26 -8.22 5.84
N ASN A 102 -0.41 -8.22 6.87
CA ASN A 102 0.86 -7.50 6.90
C ASN A 102 2.10 -8.39 6.63
N GLY A 103 1.90 -9.63 6.17
CA GLY A 103 2.98 -10.50 5.71
C GLY A 103 3.52 -11.50 6.75
N VAL A 104 2.83 -11.69 7.87
CA VAL A 104 3.19 -12.74 8.84
C VAL A 104 2.85 -14.12 8.28
N ALA A 105 3.78 -15.07 8.43
CA ALA A 105 3.57 -16.46 8.02
C ALA A 105 3.19 -17.37 9.19
N GLU A 106 3.75 -17.12 10.38
CA GLU A 106 3.45 -17.88 11.59
C GLU A 106 3.08 -16.96 12.77
N VAL A 107 2.09 -17.37 13.57
CA VAL A 107 1.78 -16.75 14.87
C VAL A 107 1.89 -17.80 15.96
N HIS A 108 2.73 -17.51 16.94
CA HIS A 108 2.92 -18.30 18.15
C HIS A 108 2.15 -17.62 19.29
N LEU A 109 0.98 -18.15 19.62
CA LEU A 109 0.11 -17.66 20.69
C LEU A 109 0.55 -18.28 22.01
N GLN A 110 1.35 -17.56 22.78
CA GLN A 110 1.75 -18.00 24.11
C GLN A 110 0.65 -17.71 25.13
N HIS A 111 0.27 -18.69 25.95
CA HIS A 111 -0.55 -18.43 27.13
C HIS A 111 0.29 -17.81 28.24
N PHE A 112 -0.08 -16.60 28.69
CA PHE A 112 0.67 -15.89 29.72
C PHE A 112 0.33 -16.42 31.12
N THR A 113 0.96 -17.52 31.55
CA THR A 113 0.74 -18.10 32.88
C THR A 113 1.61 -17.43 33.94
N ARG A 114 1.27 -17.61 35.23
CA ARG A 114 2.13 -17.16 36.34
C ARG A 114 3.53 -17.76 36.28
N GLU A 115 3.64 -19.02 35.86
CA GLU A 115 4.92 -19.72 35.68
C GLU A 115 5.74 -19.05 34.58
N PHE A 116 5.13 -18.79 33.42
CA PHE A 116 5.78 -18.06 32.32
C PHE A 116 6.21 -16.65 32.74
N ALA A 117 5.41 -15.96 33.54
CA ALA A 117 5.71 -14.63 34.06
C ALA A 117 6.91 -14.59 35.04
N GLN A 118 7.31 -15.73 35.61
CA GLN A 118 8.50 -15.83 36.47
C GLN A 118 9.79 -16.09 35.70
N LEU A 119 9.73 -16.33 34.38
CA LEU A 119 10.90 -16.67 33.57
C LEU A 119 11.90 -15.51 33.55
N ASP A 120 13.14 -15.76 33.94
CA ASP A 120 14.19 -14.74 33.90
C ASP A 120 14.47 -14.29 32.46
N PRO A 121 14.85 -13.01 32.22
CA PRO A 121 15.05 -12.49 30.87
C PRO A 121 16.01 -13.33 30.02
N CYS A 122 17.14 -13.77 30.56
CA CYS A 122 18.11 -14.59 29.83
C CYS A 122 17.56 -15.99 29.49
N ASP A 123 16.72 -16.55 30.36
CA ASP A 123 16.05 -17.83 30.09
C ASP A 123 14.99 -17.67 29.01
N PHE A 124 14.24 -16.56 28.98
CA PHE A 124 13.34 -16.27 27.87
C PHE A 124 14.09 -16.22 26.53
N LEU A 125 15.21 -15.48 26.47
CA LEU A 125 16.02 -15.38 25.25
C LEU A 125 16.54 -16.75 24.79
N ARG A 126 17.11 -17.52 25.72
CA ARG A 126 17.69 -18.84 25.42
C ARG A 126 16.62 -19.88 25.09
N GLN A 127 15.69 -20.11 26.00
CA GLN A 127 14.72 -21.20 25.90
C GLN A 127 13.66 -20.91 24.85
N VAL A 128 13.12 -19.68 24.80
CA VAL A 128 12.02 -19.35 23.87
C VAL A 128 12.56 -18.93 22.51
N LEU A 129 13.39 -17.88 22.46
CA LEU A 129 13.79 -17.31 21.16
C LEU A 129 14.81 -18.18 20.41
N LYS A 130 15.87 -18.65 21.09
CA LYS A 130 16.92 -19.45 20.44
C LYS A 130 16.55 -20.92 20.28
N GLU A 131 16.18 -21.60 21.36
CA GLU A 131 16.00 -23.07 21.34
C GLU A 131 14.69 -23.47 20.66
N ARG A 132 13.56 -22.80 20.99
CA ARG A 132 12.24 -23.16 20.47
C ARG A 132 11.95 -22.49 19.13
N LEU A 133 11.96 -21.15 19.08
CA LEU A 133 11.63 -20.42 17.86
C LEU A 133 12.75 -20.44 16.82
N GLN A 134 13.99 -20.76 17.21
CA GLN A 134 15.16 -20.77 16.32
C GLN A 134 15.35 -19.42 15.62
N ALA A 135 15.23 -18.34 16.38
CA ALA A 135 15.37 -16.98 15.88
C ALA A 135 16.77 -16.72 15.29
N ARG A 136 16.80 -16.16 14.09
CA ARG A 136 17.99 -15.61 13.43
C ARG A 136 17.91 -14.09 13.25
N LEU A 137 16.69 -13.58 13.26
CA LEU A 137 16.35 -12.16 13.27
C LEU A 137 15.32 -11.92 14.37
N ILE A 138 15.45 -10.82 15.10
CA ILE A 138 14.48 -10.38 16.10
C ILE A 138 14.11 -8.93 15.80
N VAL A 139 12.82 -8.63 15.70
CA VAL A 139 12.31 -7.27 15.46
C VAL A 139 11.44 -6.84 16.63
N VAL A 140 11.80 -5.72 17.27
CA VAL A 140 11.12 -5.19 18.46
C VAL A 140 10.92 -3.69 18.36
N GLY A 141 9.94 -3.15 19.11
CA GLY A 141 9.86 -1.71 19.35
C GLY A 141 10.92 -1.24 20.36
N GLN A 142 11.29 0.03 20.29
CA GLN A 142 12.28 0.65 21.18
C GLN A 142 11.97 0.51 22.68
N ASP A 143 10.70 0.48 23.05
CA ASP A 143 10.24 0.36 24.45
C ASP A 143 9.97 -1.08 24.90
N TYR A 144 10.40 -2.09 24.13
CA TYR A 144 10.09 -3.47 24.43
C TYR A 144 10.73 -3.93 25.76
N ARG A 145 9.93 -4.62 26.58
CA ARG A 145 10.31 -5.21 27.86
C ARG A 145 9.87 -6.66 27.90
N PHE A 146 10.67 -7.52 28.53
CA PHE A 146 10.41 -8.96 28.61
C PHE A 146 10.99 -9.60 29.87
N GLY A 147 10.67 -10.88 30.09
CA GLY A 147 11.08 -11.64 31.27
C GLY A 147 10.41 -11.16 32.55
N ARG A 148 10.79 -11.76 33.66
CA ARG A 148 10.22 -11.53 34.99
C ARG A 148 10.16 -10.05 35.32
N GLN A 149 8.94 -9.57 35.61
CA GLN A 149 8.65 -8.15 35.92
C GLN A 149 9.12 -7.15 34.83
N GLY A 150 9.28 -7.58 33.58
CA GLY A 150 9.76 -6.72 32.49
C GLY A 150 11.21 -6.25 32.67
N ARG A 151 12.04 -6.98 33.43
CA ARG A 151 13.45 -6.61 33.69
C ARG A 151 14.33 -6.68 32.44
N GLY A 152 13.94 -7.46 31.44
CA GLY A 152 14.62 -7.53 30.15
C GLY A 152 14.41 -6.25 29.35
N THR A 153 15.49 -5.74 28.77
CA THR A 153 15.51 -4.51 27.97
C THR A 153 15.97 -4.80 26.54
N VAL A 154 15.68 -3.88 25.62
CA VAL A 154 16.22 -3.94 24.25
C VAL A 154 17.75 -3.97 24.25
N GLU A 155 18.40 -3.29 25.19
CA GLU A 155 19.86 -3.32 25.33
C GLU A 155 20.36 -4.72 25.71
N LEU A 156 19.76 -5.35 26.72
CA LEU A 156 20.07 -6.74 27.08
C LEU A 156 19.87 -7.69 25.89
N LEU A 157 18.77 -7.51 25.15
CA LEU A 157 18.48 -8.29 23.95
C LEU A 157 19.56 -8.11 22.88
N ARG A 158 20.00 -6.88 22.61
CA ARG A 158 21.06 -6.58 21.62
C ARG A 158 22.38 -7.24 22.01
N THR A 159 22.81 -7.05 23.26
CA THR A 159 24.07 -7.65 23.76
C THR A 159 24.02 -9.17 23.65
N TRP A 160 22.96 -9.79 24.16
CA TRP A 160 22.82 -11.24 24.11
C TRP A 160 22.74 -11.76 22.67
N ALA A 161 21.99 -11.09 21.79
CA ALA A 161 21.81 -11.53 20.40
C ALA A 161 23.11 -11.44 19.59
N ALA A 162 23.94 -10.42 19.83
CA ALA A 162 25.26 -10.29 19.22
C ALA A 162 26.14 -11.52 19.50
N ASP A 163 26.17 -11.99 20.76
CA ASP A 163 26.92 -13.19 21.17
C ASP A 163 26.40 -14.48 20.51
N GLN A 164 25.14 -14.48 20.03
CA GLN A 164 24.50 -15.64 19.41
C GLN A 164 24.49 -15.57 17.87
N GLY A 165 24.99 -14.49 17.26
CA GLY A 165 24.87 -14.24 15.83
C GLY A 165 23.42 -14.08 15.37
N ILE A 166 22.58 -13.44 16.21
CA ILE A 166 21.18 -13.12 15.91
C ILE A 166 21.09 -11.63 15.62
N GLU A 167 20.51 -11.27 14.48
CA GLU A 167 20.29 -9.88 14.10
C GLU A 167 19.13 -9.28 14.91
N VAL A 168 19.28 -8.05 15.41
CA VAL A 168 18.21 -7.34 16.15
C VAL A 168 17.91 -6.01 15.47
N ILE A 169 16.69 -5.86 14.96
CA ILE A 169 16.18 -4.61 14.41
C ILE A 169 15.24 -3.96 15.43
N VAL A 170 15.53 -2.71 15.76
CA VAL A 170 14.72 -1.93 16.69
C VAL A 170 13.95 -0.87 15.91
N ILE A 171 12.64 -0.95 15.98
CA ILE A 171 11.74 0.01 15.33
C ILE A 171 11.57 1.20 16.26
N GLY A 172 11.92 2.38 15.74
CA GLY A 172 11.71 3.65 16.42
C GLY A 172 10.23 3.95 16.66
N GLN A 173 9.97 4.94 17.50
CA GLN A 173 8.61 5.36 17.80
C GLN A 173 7.95 5.99 16.57
N VAL A 174 6.81 5.43 16.14
CA VAL A 174 5.96 6.07 15.12
C VAL A 174 5.11 7.16 15.78
N SER A 175 5.22 8.39 15.28
CA SER A 175 4.34 9.51 15.61
C SER A 175 3.34 9.80 14.50
N LEU A 176 2.23 10.41 14.87
CA LEU A 176 1.29 11.06 13.96
C LEU A 176 0.51 12.11 14.74
N PHE A 177 0.35 13.30 14.16
CA PHE A 177 -0.21 14.48 14.82
C PHE A 177 0.58 14.87 16.07
N GLY A 178 1.92 14.90 15.96
CA GLY A 178 2.86 15.31 17.00
C GLY A 178 2.98 14.36 18.20
N GLU A 179 2.27 13.24 18.20
CA GLU A 179 2.16 12.34 19.35
C GLU A 179 2.37 10.87 18.93
N LYS A 180 2.79 10.05 19.90
CA LYS A 180 3.00 8.61 19.72
C LYS A 180 1.75 7.89 19.23
N VAL A 181 1.93 6.96 18.29
CA VAL A 181 0.91 5.94 17.97
C VAL A 181 0.98 4.81 18.99
N SER A 182 -0.08 4.63 19.80
CA SER A 182 -0.16 3.55 20.80
C SER A 182 -1.59 3.06 21.02
N SER A 183 -1.76 1.79 21.44
CA SER A 183 -3.08 1.24 21.73
C SER A 183 -3.83 2.02 22.83
N SER A 184 -3.13 2.53 23.85
CA SER A 184 -3.75 3.34 24.91
C SER A 184 -4.32 4.65 24.38
N ARG A 185 -3.58 5.35 23.52
CA ARG A 185 -4.06 6.58 22.87
C ARG A 185 -5.27 6.30 21.99
N ILE A 186 -5.22 5.24 21.19
CA ILE A 186 -6.34 4.83 20.31
C ILE A 186 -7.59 4.52 21.13
N ARG A 187 -7.48 3.78 22.24
CA ARG A 187 -8.61 3.52 23.15
C ARG A 187 -9.19 4.80 23.73
N SER A 188 -8.35 5.74 24.14
CA SER A 188 -8.79 7.05 24.63
C SER A 188 -9.56 7.83 23.56
N LEU A 189 -9.09 7.83 22.32
CA LEU A 189 -9.77 8.49 21.19
C LEU A 189 -11.14 7.85 20.91
N ILE A 190 -11.20 6.51 20.88
CA ILE A 190 -12.46 5.76 20.71
C ILE A 190 -13.43 6.08 21.85
N GLY A 191 -12.96 6.04 23.10
CA GLY A 191 -13.78 6.36 24.28
C GLY A 191 -14.24 7.82 24.34
N ALA A 192 -13.53 8.74 23.68
CA ALA A 192 -13.96 10.13 23.48
C ALA A 192 -14.88 10.31 22.26
N GLY A 193 -15.00 9.29 21.40
CA GLY A 193 -15.77 9.32 20.16
C GLY A 193 -15.04 9.95 18.96
N ASP A 194 -13.73 10.22 19.08
CA ASP A 194 -12.87 10.68 17.99
C ASP A 194 -12.38 9.49 17.15
N VAL A 195 -13.33 8.87 16.46
CA VAL A 195 -13.09 7.67 15.64
C VAL A 195 -12.28 7.97 14.38
N GLU A 196 -12.28 9.21 13.91
CA GLU A 196 -11.50 9.67 12.75
C GLU A 196 -10.01 9.65 13.06
N ARG A 197 -9.58 10.30 14.16
CA ARG A 197 -8.17 10.24 14.57
C ARG A 197 -7.76 8.83 14.98
N ALA A 198 -8.65 8.06 15.62
CA ALA A 198 -8.39 6.66 15.91
C ALA A 198 -8.12 5.86 14.62
N ALA A 199 -8.90 6.10 13.56
CA ALA A 199 -8.71 5.46 12.26
C ALA A 199 -7.36 5.82 11.64
N SER A 200 -6.93 7.08 11.77
CA SER A 200 -5.61 7.53 11.32
C SER A 200 -4.47 6.81 12.03
N LEU A 201 -4.56 6.63 13.35
CA LEU A 201 -3.55 5.88 14.12
C LEU A 201 -3.56 4.37 13.80
N LEU A 202 -4.74 3.81 13.52
CA LEU A 202 -4.91 2.40 13.14
C LEU A 202 -4.52 2.11 11.68
N GLY A 203 -4.56 3.11 10.79
CA GLY A 203 -4.47 2.95 9.34
C GLY A 203 -5.73 2.32 8.70
N ARG A 204 -6.84 2.28 9.45
CA ARG A 204 -8.16 1.77 9.03
C ARG A 204 -9.24 2.25 10.01
N PRO A 205 -10.52 2.30 9.61
CA PRO A 205 -11.62 2.54 10.54
C PRO A 205 -11.63 1.57 11.73
N TYR A 206 -12.02 2.08 12.90
CA TYR A 206 -12.31 1.21 14.04
C TYR A 206 -13.57 0.38 13.73
N SER A 207 -13.54 -0.91 14.05
CA SER A 207 -14.60 -1.82 13.63
C SER A 207 -15.06 -2.73 14.75
N LEU A 208 -16.38 -2.93 14.83
CA LEU A 208 -16.99 -3.90 15.73
C LEU A 208 -17.72 -4.98 14.91
N THR A 209 -17.49 -6.24 15.28
CA THR A 209 -18.09 -7.40 14.62
C THR A 209 -18.97 -8.14 15.61
N GLY A 210 -20.17 -8.54 15.17
CA GLY A 210 -21.09 -9.31 16.00
C GLY A 210 -22.27 -9.85 15.20
N SER A 211 -23.04 -10.73 15.83
CA SER A 211 -24.29 -11.24 15.25
C SER A 211 -25.45 -10.28 15.54
N VAL A 212 -26.30 -10.05 14.54
CA VAL A 212 -27.47 -9.18 14.69
C VAL A 212 -28.50 -9.81 15.64
N LEU A 213 -28.81 -9.08 16.71
CA LEU A 213 -29.75 -9.46 17.76
C LEU A 213 -31.19 -9.04 17.41
N HIS A 214 -32.16 -9.77 17.95
CA HIS A 214 -33.57 -9.36 17.88
C HIS A 214 -33.84 -8.16 18.80
N GLY A 215 -34.46 -7.10 18.25
CA GLY A 215 -34.85 -5.89 19.00
C GLY A 215 -36.36 -5.76 19.21
N ARG A 216 -36.79 -4.72 19.94
CA ARG A 216 -38.22 -4.35 20.14
C ARG A 216 -38.92 -3.82 18.86
N ALA A 217 -38.22 -3.77 17.73
CA ALA A 217 -38.71 -3.24 16.45
C ALA A 217 -39.26 -1.80 16.51
N LEU A 218 -38.80 -0.97 17.47
CA LEU A 218 -39.26 0.42 17.61
C LEU A 218 -38.88 1.27 16.39
N GLY A 219 -37.64 1.16 15.92
CA GLY A 219 -37.20 1.79 14.67
C GLY A 219 -38.04 1.39 13.47
N ARG A 220 -38.46 0.11 13.38
CA ARG A 220 -39.36 -0.37 12.32
C ARG A 220 -40.72 0.34 12.34
N ARG A 221 -41.25 0.72 13.52
CA ARG A 221 -42.50 1.52 13.63
C ARG A 221 -42.31 2.97 13.19
N LEU A 222 -41.09 3.48 13.24
CA LEU A 222 -40.69 4.83 12.83
C LEU A 222 -40.14 4.88 11.39
N GLY A 223 -40.14 3.77 10.64
CA GLY A 223 -39.60 3.68 9.28
C GLY A 223 -38.09 3.41 9.16
N PHE A 224 -37.39 3.17 10.29
CA PHE A 224 -35.95 2.96 10.36
C PHE A 224 -35.61 1.57 10.94
N PRO A 225 -35.65 0.47 10.15
CA PRO A 225 -35.22 -0.83 10.64
C PRO A 225 -33.73 -0.79 11.04
N THR A 226 -33.43 -1.23 12.25
CA THR A 226 -32.06 -1.26 12.80
C THR A 226 -31.59 -2.69 13.07
N ALA A 227 -30.33 -2.96 12.72
CA ALA A 227 -29.58 -4.12 13.15
C ALA A 227 -28.95 -3.82 14.52
N ASN A 228 -29.31 -4.61 15.54
CA ASN A 228 -28.82 -4.40 16.90
C ASN A 228 -27.64 -5.32 17.19
N LEU A 229 -26.56 -4.78 17.73
CA LEU A 229 -25.38 -5.54 18.17
C LEU A 229 -25.05 -5.20 19.62
N ALA A 230 -24.68 -6.21 20.40
CA ALA A 230 -24.04 -5.98 21.70
C ALA A 230 -22.56 -5.67 21.47
N VAL A 231 -22.03 -4.69 22.19
CA VAL A 231 -20.58 -4.47 22.23
C VAL A 231 -19.98 -5.52 23.17
N PRO A 232 -19.04 -6.36 22.72
CA PRO A 232 -18.35 -7.28 23.62
C PRO A 232 -17.68 -6.51 24.76
N ALA A 233 -17.84 -7.00 26.00
CA ALA A 233 -17.38 -6.30 27.20
C ALA A 233 -15.86 -6.08 27.25
N ASP A 234 -15.12 -6.88 26.49
CA ASP A 234 -13.68 -6.82 26.35
C ASP A 234 -13.21 -5.94 25.19
N LEU A 235 -14.10 -5.33 24.39
CA LEU A 235 -13.74 -4.45 23.26
C LEU A 235 -14.03 -2.97 23.53
N ALA A 236 -13.21 -2.10 22.94
CA ALA A 236 -13.30 -0.66 23.14
C ALA A 236 -14.64 -0.10 22.63
N CYS A 237 -15.49 0.32 23.56
CA CYS A 237 -16.76 0.93 23.20
C CYS A 237 -16.54 2.39 22.76
N PRO A 238 -17.00 2.79 21.55
CA PRO A 238 -17.07 4.20 21.19
C PRO A 238 -17.94 4.98 22.18
N ALA A 239 -17.69 6.28 22.34
CA ALA A 239 -18.54 7.16 23.14
C ALA A 239 -20.01 7.09 22.68
N HIS A 240 -20.97 7.30 23.58
CA HIS A 240 -22.38 7.30 23.18
C HIS A 240 -22.70 8.44 22.21
N GLY A 241 -23.52 8.13 21.20
CA GLY A 241 -23.92 9.09 20.17
C GLY A 241 -24.14 8.44 18.81
N VAL A 242 -24.33 9.31 17.82
CA VAL A 242 -24.66 8.94 16.45
C VAL A 242 -23.44 9.07 15.56
N TYR A 243 -23.20 8.05 14.73
CA TYR A 243 -22.03 7.90 13.89
C TYR A 243 -22.41 7.63 12.44
N ALA A 244 -21.66 8.22 11.52
CA ALA A 244 -21.54 7.73 10.15
C ALA A 244 -20.75 6.41 10.17
N THR A 245 -21.33 5.37 9.59
CA THR A 245 -20.73 4.03 9.59
C THR A 245 -20.86 3.35 8.24
N ARG A 246 -20.08 2.29 8.05
CA ARG A 246 -20.30 1.34 6.96
C ARG A 246 -20.48 -0.05 7.55
N THR A 247 -21.46 -0.79 7.03
CA THR A 247 -21.78 -2.13 7.52
C THR A 247 -21.47 -3.16 6.43
N MET A 248 -20.55 -4.07 6.74
CA MET A 248 -20.20 -5.19 5.89
C MET A 248 -21.07 -6.40 6.22
N ILE A 249 -21.71 -6.95 5.18
CA ILE A 249 -22.56 -8.13 5.24
C ILE A 249 -22.09 -9.10 4.16
N GLY A 250 -21.53 -10.23 4.57
CA GLY A 250 -20.92 -11.18 3.63
C GLY A 250 -19.80 -10.51 2.84
N SER A 251 -20.00 -10.36 1.53
CA SER A 251 -19.02 -9.74 0.62
C SER A 251 -19.44 -8.36 0.09
N ARG A 252 -20.43 -7.71 0.70
CA ARG A 252 -20.89 -6.37 0.34
C ARG A 252 -20.75 -5.42 1.54
N THR A 253 -20.47 -4.16 1.24
CA THR A 253 -20.41 -3.09 2.23
C THR A 253 -21.46 -2.05 1.87
N PHE A 254 -22.24 -1.66 2.88
CA PHE A 254 -23.31 -0.67 2.74
C PHE A 254 -23.02 0.53 3.62
N ASN A 255 -23.36 1.73 3.15
CA ASN A 255 -23.36 2.89 4.01
C ASN A 255 -24.49 2.78 5.03
N SER A 256 -24.22 3.25 6.25
CA SER A 256 -25.14 3.11 7.38
C SER A 256 -24.98 4.25 8.38
N ILE A 257 -25.97 4.38 9.26
CA ILE A 257 -25.91 5.26 10.42
C ILE A 257 -26.06 4.42 11.68
N THR A 258 -25.26 4.70 12.68
CA THR A 258 -25.20 3.89 13.90
C THR A 258 -25.38 4.75 15.13
N ASN A 259 -26.30 4.35 16.01
CA ASN A 259 -26.42 4.87 17.37
C ASN A 259 -25.70 3.94 18.34
N VAL A 260 -24.85 4.51 19.20
CA VAL A 260 -24.24 3.81 20.35
C VAL A 260 -24.86 4.38 21.61
N GLY A 261 -25.55 3.56 22.40
CA GLY A 261 -26.21 4.00 23.63
C GLY A 261 -26.40 2.87 24.64
N VAL A 262 -27.01 3.18 25.78
CA VAL A 262 -27.29 2.19 26.84
C VAL A 262 -28.75 1.79 26.85
N ARG A 263 -29.02 0.49 27.03
CA ARG A 263 -30.36 0.02 27.37
C ARG A 263 -30.50 -0.05 28.89
N PRO A 264 -31.49 0.62 29.51
CA PRO A 264 -31.90 0.28 30.86
C PRO A 264 -32.51 -1.13 30.85
N THR A 265 -31.77 -2.10 31.36
CA THR A 265 -32.22 -3.49 31.56
C THR A 265 -33.19 -3.52 32.74
N VAL A 266 -34.39 -4.09 32.52
CA VAL A 266 -35.43 -4.23 33.55
C VAL A 266 -35.05 -5.29 34.59
N ASP A 267 -34.15 -6.20 34.23
CA ASP A 267 -33.58 -7.22 35.12
C ASP A 267 -32.18 -6.81 35.54
N SER A 268 -32.00 -6.64 36.85
CA SER A 268 -30.82 -6.13 37.55
C SER A 268 -29.54 -6.94 37.29
N SER A 269 -28.88 -6.68 36.17
CA SER A 269 -27.46 -6.99 35.94
C SER A 269 -26.84 -6.09 34.84
N GLY A 270 -26.68 -4.80 35.16
CA GLY A 270 -25.79 -3.88 34.44
C GLY A 270 -26.35 -3.25 33.15
N GLU A 271 -25.97 -1.99 32.93
CA GLU A 271 -26.16 -1.27 31.67
C GLU A 271 -25.17 -1.84 30.65
N GLN A 272 -25.64 -2.56 29.63
CA GLN A 272 -24.79 -2.97 28.52
C GLN A 272 -24.94 -2.00 27.34
N PRO A 273 -23.82 -1.47 26.79
CA PRO A 273 -23.87 -0.64 25.60
C PRO A 273 -24.35 -1.48 24.41
N MET A 274 -25.29 -0.91 23.66
CA MET A 274 -25.86 -1.49 22.46
C MET A 274 -25.64 -0.57 21.27
N ILE A 275 -25.37 -1.20 20.14
CA ILE A 275 -25.22 -0.58 18.84
C ILE A 275 -26.51 -0.82 18.07
N GLU A 276 -27.13 0.24 17.58
CA GLU A 276 -28.31 0.16 16.71
C GLU A 276 -27.96 0.80 15.36
N THR A 277 -27.85 -0.02 14.32
CA THR A 277 -27.37 0.42 13.00
C THR A 277 -28.49 0.34 11.96
N HIS A 278 -28.77 1.47 11.32
CA HIS A 278 -29.67 1.55 10.17
C HIS A 278 -28.86 1.57 8.87
N ILE A 279 -29.12 0.60 7.99
CA ILE A 279 -28.46 0.46 6.69
C ILE A 279 -29.38 1.05 5.63
N TYR A 280 -28.84 1.83 4.70
CA TYR A 280 -29.64 2.44 3.65
C TYR A 280 -30.20 1.40 2.68
N ASP A 281 -31.43 1.67 2.23
CA ASP A 281 -32.02 1.07 1.02
C ASP A 281 -31.95 -0.47 1.02
N LEU A 282 -31.99 -1.08 2.22
CA LEU A 282 -31.87 -2.51 2.44
C LEU A 282 -33.07 -3.03 3.24
N ASP A 283 -33.94 -3.79 2.57
CA ASP A 283 -35.21 -4.30 3.14
C ASP A 283 -35.15 -5.76 3.65
N PHE A 284 -33.95 -6.31 3.89
CA PHE A 284 -33.79 -7.70 4.33
C PHE A 284 -33.67 -7.87 5.85
N SER A 285 -34.15 -9.02 6.34
CA SER A 285 -33.97 -9.44 7.74
C SER A 285 -32.56 -10.00 7.96
N LEU A 286 -31.75 -9.29 8.74
CA LEU A 286 -30.36 -9.65 9.03
C LEU A 286 -30.18 -10.47 10.32
N TYR A 287 -31.27 -10.86 11.00
CA TYR A 287 -31.18 -11.55 12.30
C TYR A 287 -30.28 -12.79 12.26
N GLY A 288 -29.39 -12.89 13.25
CA GLY A 288 -28.43 -13.98 13.36
C GLY A 288 -27.25 -13.92 12.39
N GLN A 289 -27.26 -13.02 11.41
CA GLN A 289 -26.13 -12.88 10.49
C GLN A 289 -24.97 -12.16 11.17
N PRO A 290 -23.72 -12.59 10.95
CA PRO A 290 -22.55 -11.84 11.38
C PRO A 290 -22.40 -10.59 10.51
N VAL A 291 -22.24 -9.44 11.15
CA VAL A 291 -21.97 -8.16 10.47
C VAL A 291 -20.78 -7.48 11.12
N ARG A 292 -20.08 -6.68 10.33
CA ARG A 292 -18.99 -5.80 10.78
C ARG A 292 -19.41 -4.36 10.54
N ILE A 293 -19.26 -3.50 11.55
CA ILE A 293 -19.58 -2.08 11.48
C ILE A 293 -18.28 -1.30 11.63
N ASP A 294 -17.90 -0.59 10.58
CA ASP A 294 -16.78 0.34 10.56
C ASP A 294 -17.26 1.74 10.95
N PHE A 295 -16.69 2.31 12.01
CA PHE A 295 -16.98 3.65 12.51
C PHE A 295 -16.12 4.67 11.79
N LEU A 296 -16.77 5.62 11.11
CA LEU A 296 -16.10 6.56 10.22
C LEU A 296 -16.03 7.97 10.80
N ARG A 297 -17.15 8.50 11.30
CA ARG A 297 -17.23 9.85 11.84
C ARG A 297 -18.32 9.95 12.90
N ARG A 298 -18.05 10.67 13.98
CA ARG A 298 -19.10 11.01 14.97
C ARG A 298 -19.86 12.23 14.49
N ILE A 299 -21.18 12.11 14.42
CA ILE A 299 -22.07 13.19 13.98
C ILE A 299 -22.48 14.05 15.16
N ARG A 300 -22.90 13.41 16.26
CA ARG A 300 -23.31 14.09 17.48
C ARG A 300 -23.23 13.18 18.70
N PRO A 301 -23.15 13.74 19.92
CA PRO A 301 -23.39 13.00 21.15
C PRO A 301 -24.85 12.52 21.25
N GLU A 302 -25.10 11.63 22.21
CA GLU A 302 -26.46 11.20 22.57
C GLU A 302 -27.26 12.37 23.15
N ILE A 303 -28.52 12.48 22.75
CA ILE A 303 -29.45 13.56 23.15
C ILE A 303 -30.70 12.90 23.72
N ARG A 304 -31.26 13.48 24.79
CA ARG A 304 -32.57 13.11 25.32
C ARG A 304 -33.65 13.97 24.66
N PHE A 305 -34.75 13.34 24.26
CA PHE A 305 -35.90 14.02 23.64
C PHE A 305 -37.09 14.00 24.57
N ASP A 306 -37.85 15.08 24.60
CA ASP A 306 -39.02 15.22 25.48
C ASP A 306 -40.28 14.65 24.81
N SER A 307 -40.25 14.43 23.49
CA SER A 307 -41.36 13.88 22.72
C SER A 307 -40.91 12.96 21.56
N LEU A 308 -41.81 12.07 21.12
CA LEU A 308 -41.57 11.20 19.95
C LEU A 308 -41.40 11.98 18.63
N PRO A 309 -42.17 13.05 18.35
CA PRO A 309 -41.98 13.85 17.14
C PRO A 309 -40.59 14.50 17.04
N GLU A 310 -40.05 15.01 18.15
CA GLU A 310 -38.68 15.57 18.19
C GLU A 310 -37.62 14.53 17.84
N LEU A 311 -37.76 13.30 18.37
CA LEU A 311 -36.88 12.18 18.04
C LEU A 311 -36.95 11.84 16.54
N GLU A 312 -38.16 11.81 15.97
CA GLU A 312 -38.34 11.48 14.55
C GLU A 312 -37.73 12.55 13.63
N GLU A 313 -37.90 13.83 13.96
CA GLU A 313 -37.30 14.94 13.22
C GLU A 313 -35.77 14.89 13.28
N GLN A 314 -35.20 14.66 14.46
CA GLN A 314 -33.75 14.53 14.61
C GLN A 314 -33.20 13.33 13.83
N LEU A 315 -33.87 12.16 13.87
CA LEU A 315 -33.42 10.99 13.12
C LEU A 315 -33.41 11.23 11.60
N LYS A 316 -34.42 11.94 11.07
CA LYS A 316 -34.44 12.34 9.66
C LYS A 316 -33.27 13.26 9.32
N SER A 317 -33.00 14.26 10.17
CA SER A 317 -31.86 15.16 10.00
C SER A 317 -30.52 14.43 10.04
N ASP A 318 -30.33 13.53 11.01
CA ASP A 318 -29.12 12.73 11.16
C ASP A 318 -28.87 11.86 9.91
N VAL A 319 -29.91 11.19 9.39
CA VAL A 319 -29.79 10.36 8.19
C VAL A 319 -29.40 11.20 6.96
N LEU A 320 -30.00 12.37 6.78
CA LEU A 320 -29.66 13.27 5.67
C LEU A 320 -28.20 13.72 5.77
N GLN A 321 -27.78 14.19 6.94
CA GLN A 321 -26.40 14.64 7.18
C GLN A 321 -25.38 13.52 6.91
N VAL A 322 -25.66 12.30 7.38
CA VAL A 322 -24.76 11.15 7.17
C VAL A 322 -24.76 10.71 5.70
N ARG A 323 -25.90 10.77 5.00
CA ARG A 323 -25.98 10.47 3.57
C ARG A 323 -25.15 11.45 2.76
N GLU A 324 -25.27 12.76 3.01
CA GLU A 324 -24.46 13.78 2.35
C GLU A 324 -22.96 13.56 2.62
N TRP A 325 -22.60 13.27 3.87
CA TRP A 325 -21.21 12.99 4.22
C TRP A 325 -20.65 11.77 3.48
N HIS A 326 -21.42 10.68 3.35
CA HIS A 326 -20.96 9.49 2.61
C HIS A 326 -20.68 9.78 1.13
N LEU A 327 -21.43 10.70 0.51
CA LEU A 327 -21.26 11.07 -0.89
C LEU A 327 -20.00 11.93 -1.14
N ASP A 328 -19.55 12.68 -0.14
CA ASP A 328 -18.43 13.64 -0.27
C ASP A 328 -17.22 13.30 0.59
N SER A 329 -17.22 12.18 1.31
CA SER A 329 -16.15 11.84 2.25
C SER A 329 -14.78 11.66 1.61
N GLU A 330 -14.70 11.38 0.30
CA GLU A 330 -13.48 11.01 -0.42
C GLU A 330 -12.70 9.84 0.22
N GLN A 331 -13.38 9.06 1.07
CA GLN A 331 -12.81 7.89 1.72
C GLN A 331 -13.02 6.67 0.83
N CYS A 332 -11.96 6.29 0.10
CA CYS A 332 -11.96 5.09 -0.72
C CYS A 332 -12.13 3.82 0.15
N HIS A 333 -13.15 3.02 -0.14
CA HIS A 333 -13.50 1.84 0.65
C HIS A 333 -13.97 0.69 -0.23
N GLU A 334 -13.87 -0.53 0.28
CA GLU A 334 -14.32 -1.73 -0.42
C GLU A 334 -15.85 -1.80 -0.35
N ILE A 335 -16.54 -1.68 -1.49
CA ILE A 335 -18.00 -1.82 -1.59
C ILE A 335 -18.43 -3.28 -1.80
N ALA A 336 -17.52 -4.09 -2.33
CA ALA A 336 -17.80 -5.46 -2.71
C ALA A 336 -16.54 -6.29 -2.86
N ARG A 337 -16.66 -7.59 -2.56
CA ARG A 337 -15.73 -8.63 -3.01
C ARG A 337 -16.47 -9.68 -3.82
N THR A 338 -16.05 -9.89 -5.06
CA THR A 338 -16.72 -10.80 -6.00
C THR A 338 -15.68 -11.71 -6.62
N GLU A 339 -15.83 -13.03 -6.51
CA GLU A 339 -14.82 -14.01 -6.96
C GLU A 339 -13.39 -13.73 -6.42
N GLY A 340 -13.29 -13.24 -5.18
CA GLY A 340 -12.03 -12.85 -4.54
C GLY A 340 -11.50 -11.47 -4.94
N ILE A 341 -12.05 -10.85 -5.99
CA ILE A 341 -11.63 -9.54 -6.50
C ILE A 341 -12.30 -8.42 -5.67
N PRO A 342 -11.52 -7.55 -5.01
CA PRO A 342 -12.06 -6.39 -4.31
C PRO A 342 -12.47 -5.29 -5.30
N VAL A 343 -13.58 -4.64 -4.99
CA VAL A 343 -14.11 -3.47 -5.70
C VAL A 343 -14.16 -2.32 -4.73
N TYR A 344 -13.40 -1.27 -5.03
CA TYR A 344 -13.29 -0.07 -4.24
C TYR A 344 -14.05 1.09 -4.87
N LEU A 345 -14.61 1.96 -4.03
CA LEU A 345 -15.26 3.21 -4.44
C LEU A 345 -14.66 4.38 -3.67
N LEU A 346 -14.22 5.40 -4.39
CA LEU A 346 -13.92 6.74 -3.89
C LEU A 346 -15.11 7.65 -4.21
N PRO A 347 -16.03 7.87 -3.25
CA PRO A 347 -17.20 8.70 -3.46
C PRO A 347 -16.83 10.18 -3.42
N THR A 348 -17.20 10.93 -4.46
CA THR A 348 -17.06 12.39 -4.52
C THR A 348 -18.01 12.99 -5.54
N ARG A 349 -18.57 14.17 -5.24
CA ARG A 349 -19.41 14.97 -6.16
C ARG A 349 -18.65 16.14 -6.81
N ARG A 350 -17.35 16.26 -6.56
CA ARG A 350 -16.54 17.40 -7.05
C ARG A 350 -16.31 17.37 -8.56
N PHE A 351 -16.35 16.18 -9.16
CA PHE A 351 -16.03 15.97 -10.56
C PHE A 351 -17.30 15.63 -11.34
N ALA A 352 -17.45 16.21 -12.52
CA ALA A 352 -18.51 15.86 -13.47
C ALA A 352 -18.23 14.53 -14.20
N GLN A 353 -16.98 14.08 -14.15
CA GLN A 353 -16.51 12.81 -14.69
C GLN A 353 -16.42 11.76 -13.59
N ALA A 354 -16.49 10.50 -14.01
CA ALA A 354 -16.19 9.35 -13.20
C ALA A 354 -15.14 8.49 -13.92
N ALA A 355 -14.42 7.69 -13.12
CA ALA A 355 -13.32 6.87 -13.59
C ALA A 355 -13.44 5.45 -13.02
N LEU A 356 -13.05 4.47 -13.83
CA LEU A 356 -12.92 3.07 -13.49
C LEU A 356 -11.51 2.62 -13.81
N HIS A 357 -10.85 1.95 -12.86
CA HIS A 357 -9.51 1.37 -13.02
C HIS A 357 -9.57 -0.13 -12.74
N LEU A 358 -9.17 -0.97 -13.71
CA LEU A 358 -8.91 -2.38 -13.52
C LEU A 358 -7.41 -2.59 -13.39
N VAL A 359 -6.96 -2.76 -12.16
CA VAL A 359 -5.54 -2.83 -11.83
C VAL A 359 -5.10 -4.27 -11.69
N PHE A 360 -4.30 -4.74 -12.64
CA PHE A 360 -3.67 -6.05 -12.63
C PHE A 360 -2.24 -5.94 -12.10
N CYS A 361 -1.85 -6.82 -11.18
CA CYS A 361 -0.48 -6.90 -10.68
C CYS A 361 0.10 -8.30 -10.97
N SER A 362 1.15 -8.34 -11.79
CA SER A 362 1.90 -9.57 -12.11
C SER A 362 3.36 -9.40 -11.70
N PRO A 363 4.02 -10.44 -11.15
CA PRO A 363 5.48 -10.47 -11.09
C PRO A 363 6.08 -10.21 -12.47
N ILE A 364 7.12 -9.38 -12.51
CA ILE A 364 7.80 -9.01 -13.75
C ILE A 364 8.75 -10.13 -14.18
N GLU A 365 8.63 -10.56 -15.44
CA GLU A 365 9.47 -11.57 -16.06
C GLU A 365 9.72 -11.13 -17.51
N ALA A 366 10.97 -11.19 -17.99
CA ALA A 366 11.36 -10.57 -19.27
C ALA A 366 10.41 -10.91 -20.44
N ARG A 367 10.18 -12.20 -20.70
CA ARG A 367 9.31 -12.65 -21.81
C ARG A 367 7.84 -12.34 -21.53
N ARG A 368 7.34 -12.65 -20.32
CA ARG A 368 5.92 -12.47 -19.98
C ARG A 368 5.51 -11.00 -19.98
N SER A 369 6.37 -10.12 -19.47
CA SER A 369 6.08 -8.68 -19.39
C SER A 369 6.09 -8.01 -20.76
N SER A 370 6.95 -8.46 -21.69
CA SER A 370 6.83 -8.11 -23.12
C SER A 370 5.49 -8.57 -23.71
N CYS A 371 5.07 -9.81 -23.45
CA CYS A 371 3.78 -10.33 -23.92
C CYS A 371 2.59 -9.53 -23.37
N LEU A 372 2.58 -9.23 -22.07
CA LEU A 372 1.52 -8.44 -21.45
C LEU A 372 1.48 -7.00 -21.99
N SER A 373 2.64 -6.38 -22.20
CA SER A 373 2.72 -5.02 -22.76
C SER A 373 2.15 -4.94 -24.17
N LEU A 374 2.49 -5.92 -25.03
CA LEU A 374 1.93 -6.01 -26.38
C LEU A 374 0.44 -6.36 -26.35
N LEU A 375 0.04 -7.30 -25.48
CA LEU A 375 -1.36 -7.69 -25.31
C LEU A 375 -2.24 -6.50 -24.93
N MET A 376 -1.79 -5.61 -24.03
CA MET A 376 -2.59 -4.46 -23.61
C MET A 376 -2.91 -3.54 -24.78
N ARG A 377 -1.93 -3.29 -25.66
CA ARG A 377 -2.14 -2.48 -26.87
C ARG A 377 -3.17 -3.09 -27.79
N ILE A 378 -3.08 -4.42 -28.00
CA ILE A 378 -4.03 -5.16 -28.82
C ILE A 378 -5.45 -5.03 -28.24
N LEU A 379 -5.63 -5.29 -26.95
CA LEU A 379 -6.93 -5.21 -26.28
C LEU A 379 -7.54 -3.81 -26.30
N THR A 380 -6.71 -2.75 -26.30
CA THR A 380 -7.19 -1.36 -26.41
C THR A 380 -7.34 -0.84 -27.83
N SER A 381 -6.95 -1.61 -28.84
CA SER A 381 -6.99 -1.17 -30.24
C SER A 381 -8.30 -1.51 -30.95
N SER A 382 -8.96 -2.60 -30.55
CA SER A 382 -10.18 -3.11 -31.17
C SER A 382 -10.88 -4.13 -30.27
N CYS A 383 -12.13 -4.45 -30.61
CA CYS A 383 -12.85 -5.59 -30.05
C CYS A 383 -13.77 -6.18 -31.12
N ARG A 384 -14.48 -7.27 -30.81
CA ARG A 384 -15.37 -7.91 -31.79
C ARG A 384 -16.44 -6.97 -32.35
N ARG A 385 -17.00 -6.08 -31.53
CA ARG A 385 -18.02 -5.11 -31.94
C ARG A 385 -17.44 -3.93 -32.71
N TYR A 386 -16.23 -3.51 -32.37
CA TYR A 386 -15.49 -2.42 -33.03
C TYR A 386 -14.16 -2.96 -33.56
N PRO A 387 -14.17 -3.64 -34.74
CA PRO A 387 -13.03 -4.42 -35.20
C PRO A 387 -11.85 -3.57 -35.68
N THR A 388 -11.98 -2.25 -35.73
CA THR A 388 -10.91 -1.33 -36.12
C THR A 388 -10.74 -0.21 -35.10
N ARG A 389 -9.53 0.31 -34.97
CA ARG A 389 -9.23 1.47 -34.11
C ARG A 389 -10.09 2.68 -34.44
N THR A 390 -10.36 2.91 -35.73
CA THR A 390 -11.23 4.00 -36.18
C THR A 390 -12.66 3.81 -35.71
N SER A 391 -13.21 2.59 -35.79
CA SER A 391 -14.56 2.32 -35.31
C SER A 391 -14.69 2.43 -33.79
N LEU A 392 -13.64 2.03 -33.05
CA LEU A 392 -13.60 2.16 -31.60
C LEU A 392 -13.49 3.63 -31.17
N ALA A 393 -12.59 4.39 -31.81
CA ALA A 393 -12.46 5.83 -31.59
C ALA A 393 -13.77 6.57 -31.87
N ALA A 394 -14.44 6.27 -32.99
CA ALA A 394 -15.74 6.87 -33.31
C ALA A 394 -16.82 6.51 -32.27
N ALA A 395 -16.78 5.31 -31.69
CA ALA A 395 -17.70 4.92 -30.63
C ALA A 395 -17.45 5.72 -29.35
N LEU A 396 -16.19 5.91 -28.97
CA LEU A 396 -15.79 6.72 -27.81
C LEU A 396 -16.09 8.22 -28.00
N ASP A 397 -15.90 8.75 -29.21
CA ASP A 397 -16.29 10.12 -29.57
C ASP A 397 -17.81 10.32 -29.43
N ASN A 398 -18.61 9.32 -29.82
CA ASN A 398 -20.07 9.33 -29.63
C ASN A 398 -20.47 9.25 -28.14
N LEU A 399 -19.58 8.78 -27.27
CA LEU A 399 -19.72 8.83 -25.82
C LEU A 399 -19.13 10.13 -25.24
N TYR A 400 -19.22 11.22 -26.01
CA TYR A 400 -18.78 12.57 -25.63
C TYR A 400 -17.29 12.65 -25.27
N GLY A 401 -16.46 11.92 -26.01
CA GLY A 401 -15.02 11.88 -25.79
C GLY A 401 -14.61 11.08 -24.55
N ALA A 402 -15.38 10.05 -24.20
CA ALA A 402 -14.96 9.08 -23.20
C ALA A 402 -13.64 8.41 -23.60
N ALA A 403 -12.85 7.99 -22.63
CA ALA A 403 -11.54 7.41 -22.86
C ALA A 403 -11.44 5.99 -22.30
N ILE A 404 -10.78 5.11 -23.06
CA ILE A 404 -10.33 3.80 -22.58
C ILE A 404 -8.84 3.69 -22.88
N GLU A 405 -8.03 3.52 -21.84
CA GLU A 405 -6.58 3.49 -21.96
C GLU A 405 -5.98 2.33 -21.18
N ALA A 406 -4.72 2.00 -21.50
CA ALA A 406 -3.94 0.99 -20.80
C ALA A 406 -2.58 1.56 -20.43
N HIS A 407 -2.27 1.55 -19.13
CA HIS A 407 -0.98 1.96 -18.60
C HIS A 407 -0.22 0.74 -18.08
N VAL A 408 1.09 0.68 -18.35
CA VAL A 408 1.95 -0.44 -17.93
C VAL A 408 3.16 0.10 -17.18
N ASP A 409 3.07 0.05 -15.86
CA ASP A 409 4.06 0.56 -14.93
C ASP A 409 4.85 -0.55 -14.24
N LYS A 410 5.92 -0.16 -13.54
CA LYS A 410 6.72 -1.05 -12.69
C LYS A 410 6.80 -0.51 -11.28
N HIS A 411 6.51 -1.38 -10.32
CA HIS A 411 6.68 -1.12 -8.90
C HIS A 411 7.50 -2.25 -8.27
N GLY A 412 8.82 -2.02 -8.15
CA GLY A 412 9.76 -3.06 -7.71
C GLY A 412 9.83 -4.19 -8.74
N ASP A 413 9.48 -5.40 -8.32
CA ASP A 413 9.39 -6.60 -9.15
C ASP A 413 7.96 -6.91 -9.62
N LEU A 414 7.04 -5.95 -9.52
CA LEU A 414 5.69 -6.04 -10.07
C LEU A 414 5.56 -5.20 -11.34
N GLN A 415 5.00 -5.81 -12.38
CA GLN A 415 4.38 -5.11 -13.49
C GLN A 415 2.93 -4.80 -13.10
N VAL A 416 2.59 -3.51 -13.10
CA VAL A 416 1.25 -3.02 -12.78
C VAL A 416 0.61 -2.54 -14.07
N ILE A 417 -0.49 -3.18 -14.44
CA ILE A 417 -1.26 -2.87 -15.64
C ILE A 417 -2.56 -2.24 -15.19
N ASP A 418 -2.82 -1.01 -15.62
CA ASP A 418 -4.03 -0.28 -15.29
C ASP A 418 -4.85 -0.04 -16.56
N LEU A 419 -5.98 -0.75 -16.68
CA LEU A 419 -6.96 -0.50 -17.73
C LEU A 419 -7.99 0.48 -17.21
N THR A 420 -8.05 1.67 -17.82
CA THR A 420 -8.90 2.76 -17.38
C THR A 420 -10.09 2.94 -18.31
N ALA A 421 -11.21 3.36 -17.74
CA ALA A 421 -12.37 3.88 -18.45
C ALA A 421 -12.80 5.17 -17.77
N GLU A 422 -12.85 6.26 -18.52
CA GLU A 422 -13.20 7.59 -18.03
C GLU A 422 -14.31 8.19 -18.89
N GLY A 423 -15.24 8.92 -18.27
CA GLY A 423 -16.33 9.57 -18.99
C GLY A 423 -17.21 10.44 -18.10
N LEU A 424 -18.11 11.19 -18.73
CA LEU A 424 -19.09 12.01 -18.01
C LEU A 424 -20.11 11.12 -17.28
N ILE A 425 -20.45 11.49 -16.05
CA ILE A 425 -21.39 10.72 -15.19
C ILE A 425 -22.78 10.68 -15.83
N SER A 426 -23.25 11.83 -16.31
CA SER A 426 -24.57 11.98 -16.94
C SER A 426 -24.54 13.10 -17.96
N TRP A 427 -25.36 12.97 -19.00
CA TRP A 427 -25.56 14.02 -19.99
C TRP A 427 -26.99 14.59 -19.97
N SER A 428 -27.22 15.68 -20.70
CA SER A 428 -28.50 16.41 -20.71
C SER A 428 -29.68 15.61 -21.27
N ASP A 429 -29.41 14.56 -22.04
CA ASP A 429 -30.41 13.63 -22.57
C ASP A 429 -30.73 12.46 -21.61
N GLY A 430 -30.11 12.44 -20.41
CA GLY A 430 -30.26 11.40 -19.42
C GLY A 430 -29.39 10.16 -19.65
N SER A 431 -28.57 10.14 -20.71
CA SER A 431 -27.56 9.09 -20.92
C SER A 431 -26.43 9.18 -19.89
N SER A 432 -25.73 8.08 -19.68
CA SER A 432 -24.53 8.02 -18.85
C SER A 432 -23.36 7.51 -19.67
N PRO A 433 -22.57 8.42 -20.28
CA PRO A 433 -21.41 8.04 -21.10
C PRO A 433 -20.41 7.17 -20.33
N PHE A 434 -20.16 7.49 -19.06
CA PHE A 434 -19.31 6.68 -18.18
C PHE A 434 -19.82 5.24 -18.02
N ARG A 435 -21.13 5.05 -17.80
CA ARG A 435 -21.73 3.72 -17.64
C ARG A 435 -21.56 2.87 -18.90
N GLU A 436 -21.79 3.45 -20.07
CA GLU A 436 -21.61 2.78 -21.35
C GLU A 436 -20.13 2.43 -21.59
N THR A 437 -19.22 3.35 -21.25
CA THR A 437 -17.76 3.14 -21.36
C THR A 437 -17.28 2.01 -20.45
N CYS A 438 -17.80 1.91 -19.21
CA CYS A 438 -17.52 0.77 -18.33
C CYS A 438 -17.94 -0.55 -18.96
N GLY A 439 -19.13 -0.59 -19.58
CA GLY A 439 -19.61 -1.75 -20.32
C GLY A 439 -18.69 -2.14 -21.48
N LEU A 440 -18.28 -1.14 -22.26
CA LEU A 440 -17.36 -1.31 -23.39
C LEU A 440 -15.98 -1.83 -22.96
N LEU A 441 -15.42 -1.34 -21.86
CA LEU A 441 -14.14 -1.84 -21.33
C LEU A 441 -14.21 -3.34 -21.02
N PHE A 442 -15.27 -3.79 -20.33
CA PHE A 442 -15.45 -5.22 -20.07
C PHE A 442 -15.73 -6.02 -21.35
N GLU A 443 -16.36 -5.42 -22.36
CA GLU A 443 -16.54 -6.04 -23.68
C GLU A 443 -15.20 -6.25 -24.39
N MET A 444 -14.34 -5.23 -24.40
CA MET A 444 -12.97 -5.30 -24.95
C MET A 444 -12.13 -6.36 -24.23
N LEU A 445 -12.27 -6.45 -22.91
CA LEU A 445 -11.52 -7.41 -22.09
C LEU A 445 -12.04 -8.86 -22.21
N LEU A 446 -13.33 -9.08 -22.46
CA LEU A 446 -13.96 -10.41 -22.41
C LEU A 446 -14.32 -10.98 -23.79
N ASP A 447 -14.47 -10.13 -24.80
CA ASP A 447 -14.80 -10.49 -26.19
C ASP A 447 -13.85 -9.76 -27.17
N PRO A 448 -12.54 -10.03 -27.08
CA PRO A 448 -11.55 -9.42 -27.96
C PRO A 448 -11.72 -9.88 -29.41
N LEU A 449 -11.10 -9.15 -30.35
CA LEU A 449 -11.10 -9.53 -31.76
C LEU A 449 -10.19 -10.75 -31.98
N LEU A 450 -10.81 -11.92 -32.14
CA LEU A 450 -10.14 -13.18 -32.47
C LEU A 450 -10.48 -13.63 -33.89
N ASP A 451 -9.53 -14.29 -34.55
CA ASP A 451 -9.71 -14.92 -35.85
C ASP A 451 -10.40 -16.30 -35.75
N HIS A 452 -10.49 -17.00 -36.87
CA HIS A 452 -11.14 -18.31 -36.98
C HIS A 452 -10.41 -19.42 -36.20
N ASP A 453 -9.12 -19.23 -35.92
CA ASP A 453 -8.30 -20.16 -35.13
C ASP A 453 -8.36 -19.84 -33.63
N GLY A 454 -9.10 -18.80 -33.23
CA GLY A 454 -9.20 -18.32 -31.85
C GLY A 454 -7.94 -17.59 -31.39
N LEU A 455 -7.13 -17.10 -32.33
CA LEU A 455 -5.95 -16.27 -32.08
C LEU A 455 -6.29 -14.80 -32.27
N PHE A 456 -5.51 -13.88 -31.70
CA PHE A 456 -5.67 -12.45 -31.98
C PHE A 456 -5.48 -12.17 -33.47
N ASP A 457 -6.25 -11.22 -34.00
CA ASP A 457 -6.15 -10.79 -35.40
C ASP A 457 -4.71 -10.43 -35.81
N GLU A 458 -4.23 -11.04 -36.89
CA GLU A 458 -2.84 -10.98 -37.31
C GLU A 458 -2.40 -9.56 -37.68
N GLN A 459 -3.25 -8.82 -38.39
CA GLN A 459 -2.95 -7.46 -38.82
C GLN A 459 -2.85 -6.51 -37.62
N THR A 460 -3.76 -6.65 -36.66
CA THR A 460 -3.75 -5.88 -35.42
C THR A 460 -2.48 -6.18 -34.60
N VAL A 461 -2.14 -7.46 -34.43
CA VAL A 461 -0.93 -7.88 -33.72
C VAL A 461 0.33 -7.31 -34.36
N GLU A 462 0.47 -7.38 -35.69
CA GLU A 462 1.67 -6.86 -36.37
C GLU A 462 1.79 -5.34 -36.26
N THR A 463 0.66 -4.63 -36.41
CA THR A 463 0.62 -3.18 -36.28
C THR A 463 1.07 -2.74 -34.88
N GLU A 464 0.49 -3.34 -33.83
CA GLU A 464 0.83 -2.97 -32.45
C GLU A 464 2.23 -3.46 -32.04
N ARG A 465 2.72 -4.56 -32.60
CA ARG A 465 4.12 -4.99 -32.42
C ARG A 465 5.08 -3.95 -32.98
N GLN A 466 4.84 -3.48 -34.20
CA GLN A 466 5.70 -2.49 -34.83
C GLN A 466 5.66 -1.16 -34.08
N ASN A 467 4.48 -0.73 -33.60
CA ASN A 467 4.34 0.46 -32.75
C ASN A 467 5.18 0.34 -31.47
N LEU A 468 5.07 -0.79 -30.77
CA LEU A 468 5.85 -1.02 -29.54
C LEU A 468 7.36 -1.08 -29.81
N ILE A 469 7.79 -1.70 -30.92
CA ILE A 469 9.22 -1.72 -31.30
C ILE A 469 9.74 -0.31 -31.59
N LEU A 470 8.95 0.53 -32.28
CA LEU A 470 9.32 1.92 -32.54
C LEU A 470 9.45 2.74 -31.26
N GLU A 471 8.55 2.54 -30.30
CA GLU A 471 8.64 3.22 -29.00
C GLU A 471 9.86 2.77 -28.17
N LEU A 472 10.15 1.46 -28.14
CA LEU A 472 11.34 0.93 -27.49
C LEU A 472 12.62 1.47 -28.15
N ALA A 473 12.67 1.53 -29.48
CA ALA A 473 13.79 2.10 -30.21
C ALA A 473 13.93 3.62 -29.95
N ALA A 474 12.81 4.36 -29.88
CA ALA A 474 12.82 5.77 -29.53
C ALA A 474 13.38 6.01 -28.12
N ARG A 475 13.05 5.14 -27.16
CA ARG A 475 13.62 5.16 -25.81
C ARG A 475 15.12 4.87 -25.80
N GLU A 476 15.59 3.88 -26.57
CA GLU A 476 17.03 3.57 -26.71
C GLU A 476 17.82 4.73 -27.34
N ASN A 477 17.20 5.49 -28.23
CA ASN A 477 17.80 6.66 -28.87
C ASN A 477 17.81 7.91 -27.98
N ASP A 478 16.93 7.98 -26.97
CA ASP A 478 16.98 9.01 -25.94
C ASP A 478 18.16 8.75 -25.00
N ARG A 479 19.22 9.51 -25.18
CA ARG A 479 20.49 9.40 -24.45
C ARG A 479 20.31 9.44 -22.92
N ALA A 480 19.36 10.23 -22.41
CA ALA A 480 19.13 10.34 -20.97
C ALA A 480 18.43 9.08 -20.43
N LYS A 481 17.38 8.61 -21.13
CA LYS A 481 16.68 7.36 -20.77
C LYS A 481 17.59 6.15 -20.91
N TYR A 482 18.39 6.09 -21.97
CA TYR A 482 19.38 5.04 -22.18
C TYR A 482 20.38 4.98 -21.02
N ALA A 483 20.99 6.11 -20.65
CA ALA A 483 21.95 6.15 -19.55
C ALA A 483 21.31 5.72 -18.21
N TYR A 484 20.07 6.13 -17.98
CA TYR A 484 19.30 5.71 -16.81
C TYR A 484 19.05 4.20 -16.81
N ASP A 485 18.60 3.62 -17.93
CA ASP A 485 18.32 2.18 -18.05
C ASP A 485 19.61 1.36 -17.87
N ARG A 486 20.76 1.83 -18.37
CA ARG A 486 22.07 1.20 -18.14
C ARG A 486 22.48 1.23 -16.67
N CYS A 487 22.32 2.37 -16.00
CA CYS A 487 22.59 2.47 -14.56
C CYS A 487 21.65 1.58 -13.74
N MET A 488 20.36 1.54 -14.09
CA MET A 488 19.38 0.65 -13.46
C MET A 488 19.76 -0.83 -13.62
N ALA A 489 20.24 -1.23 -14.80
CA ALA A 489 20.73 -2.59 -15.04
C ALA A 489 22.00 -2.91 -14.21
N LEU A 490 22.92 -1.96 -14.04
CA LEU A 490 24.08 -2.12 -13.17
C LEU A 490 23.68 -2.25 -11.69
N PHE A 491 22.71 -1.46 -11.26
CA PHE A 491 22.25 -1.41 -9.88
C PHE A 491 21.48 -2.67 -9.47
N CYS A 492 20.63 -3.18 -10.38
CA CYS A 492 19.79 -4.35 -10.14
C CYS A 492 20.42 -5.69 -10.56
N GLY A 493 21.47 -5.66 -11.38
CA GLY A 493 22.09 -6.87 -11.93
C GLY A 493 21.10 -7.71 -12.73
N THR A 494 21.01 -8.99 -12.40
CA THR A 494 20.08 -9.93 -13.05
C THR A 494 18.70 -9.99 -12.39
N GLN A 495 18.45 -9.18 -11.36
CA GLN A 495 17.19 -9.21 -10.62
C GLN A 495 16.04 -8.61 -11.45
N ALA A 496 14.82 -9.08 -11.17
CA ALA A 496 13.61 -8.71 -11.92
C ALA A 496 13.33 -7.19 -11.89
N GLN A 497 13.71 -6.53 -10.80
CA GLN A 497 13.62 -5.08 -10.60
C GLN A 497 14.39 -4.27 -11.66
N GLY A 498 15.41 -4.85 -12.31
CA GLY A 498 16.16 -4.21 -13.39
C GLY A 498 15.45 -4.22 -14.75
N LEU A 499 14.41 -5.04 -14.91
CA LEU A 499 13.69 -5.19 -16.18
C LEU A 499 12.80 -3.97 -16.47
N LEU A 500 12.56 -3.68 -17.75
CA LEU A 500 11.62 -2.64 -18.18
C LEU A 500 10.17 -3.16 -18.11
N SER A 501 9.23 -2.30 -17.67
CA SER A 501 7.80 -2.66 -17.66
C SER A 501 7.27 -2.97 -19.06
N SER A 502 7.77 -2.26 -20.08
CA SER A 502 7.43 -2.46 -21.50
C SER A 502 8.09 -3.69 -22.14
N GLY A 503 8.99 -4.36 -21.41
CA GLY A 503 9.84 -5.41 -21.96
C GLY A 503 10.94 -4.88 -22.89
N ASP A 504 11.61 -5.79 -23.60
CA ASP A 504 12.69 -5.46 -24.54
C ASP A 504 12.33 -5.78 -26.00
N ARG A 505 13.04 -5.13 -26.92
CA ARG A 505 12.79 -5.18 -28.36
C ARG A 505 12.96 -6.58 -28.95
N ARG A 506 13.94 -7.35 -28.48
CA ARG A 506 14.20 -8.71 -29.00
C ARG A 506 13.06 -9.64 -28.63
N ASN A 507 12.62 -9.58 -27.37
CA ASN A 507 11.48 -10.36 -26.94
C ASN A 507 10.23 -9.99 -27.73
N VAL A 508 9.91 -8.70 -27.90
CA VAL A 508 8.70 -8.26 -28.61
C VAL A 508 8.65 -8.74 -30.08
N GLN A 509 9.80 -8.78 -30.76
CA GLN A 509 9.89 -9.22 -32.16
C GLN A 509 9.39 -10.65 -32.36
N ASP A 510 9.77 -11.56 -31.46
CA ASP A 510 9.52 -12.99 -31.63
C ASP A 510 8.24 -13.46 -30.92
N ILE A 511 7.38 -12.57 -30.41
CA ILE A 511 6.13 -12.96 -29.75
C ILE A 511 5.15 -13.53 -30.78
N THR A 512 4.74 -14.77 -30.52
CA THR A 512 3.74 -15.48 -31.31
C THR A 512 2.32 -15.15 -30.85
N ARG A 513 1.33 -15.32 -31.75
CA ARG A 513 -0.09 -15.15 -31.42
C ARG A 513 -0.60 -16.14 -30.37
N SER A 514 -0.03 -17.36 -30.32
CA SER A 514 -0.33 -18.34 -29.25
C SER A 514 0.14 -17.86 -27.88
N GLU A 515 1.36 -17.30 -27.80
CA GLU A 515 1.88 -16.74 -26.53
C GLU A 515 1.03 -15.57 -26.03
N LEU A 516 0.46 -14.76 -26.93
CA LEU A 516 -0.48 -13.70 -26.55
C LEU A 516 -1.77 -14.27 -25.96
N ILE A 517 -2.30 -15.36 -26.51
CA ILE A 517 -3.47 -16.05 -25.96
C ILE A 517 -3.17 -16.65 -24.58
N ASP A 518 -1.99 -17.23 -24.39
CA ASP A 518 -1.57 -17.73 -23.08
C ASP A 518 -1.40 -16.60 -22.07
N ALA A 519 -0.78 -15.48 -22.47
CA ALA A 519 -0.67 -14.28 -21.65
C ALA A 519 -2.05 -13.72 -21.29
N TYR A 520 -3.00 -13.72 -22.22
CA TYR A 520 -4.39 -13.31 -21.99
C TYR A 520 -5.09 -14.22 -20.98
N ARG A 521 -4.92 -15.54 -21.07
CA ARG A 521 -5.43 -16.48 -20.05
C ARG A 521 -4.82 -16.22 -18.68
N ILE A 522 -3.51 -16.01 -18.59
CA ILE A 522 -2.78 -15.71 -17.34
C ILE A 522 -3.28 -14.39 -16.73
N LEU A 523 -3.42 -13.34 -17.53
CA LEU A 523 -3.99 -12.05 -17.10
C LEU A 523 -5.37 -12.26 -16.46
N LEU A 524 -6.25 -12.98 -17.17
CA LEU A 524 -7.62 -13.17 -16.74
C LEU A 524 -7.82 -14.19 -15.62
N GLN A 525 -6.89 -15.12 -15.35
CA GLN A 525 -7.09 -16.19 -14.36
C GLN A 525 -6.10 -16.19 -13.20
N GLN A 526 -4.87 -15.72 -13.42
CA GLN A 526 -3.74 -15.94 -12.51
C GLN A 526 -3.09 -14.65 -12.01
N THR A 527 -3.55 -13.50 -12.49
CA THR A 527 -3.01 -12.20 -12.10
C THR A 527 -3.87 -11.59 -10.99
N SER A 528 -3.24 -10.98 -9.99
CA SER A 528 -3.94 -10.20 -8.96
C SER A 528 -4.73 -9.10 -9.64
N LEU A 529 -5.99 -8.89 -9.23
CA LEU A 529 -6.88 -7.90 -9.83
C LEU A 529 -7.64 -7.17 -8.72
N ALA A 530 -7.71 -5.84 -8.84
CA ALA A 530 -8.59 -4.98 -8.06
C ALA A 530 -9.29 -3.98 -8.98
N LEU A 531 -10.54 -3.65 -8.67
CA LEU A 531 -11.31 -2.63 -9.38
C LEU A 531 -11.44 -1.40 -8.50
N TYR A 532 -11.18 -0.22 -9.06
CA TYR A 532 -11.42 1.06 -8.39
C TYR A 532 -12.40 1.89 -9.19
N LEU A 533 -13.39 2.46 -8.50
CA LEU A 533 -14.35 3.42 -9.04
C LEU A 533 -14.12 4.76 -8.34
N GLY A 534 -14.14 5.85 -9.09
CA GLY A 534 -14.09 7.20 -8.55
C GLY A 534 -15.18 8.08 -9.14
N GLY A 535 -15.70 9.01 -8.32
CA GLY A 535 -16.76 9.94 -8.70
C GLY A 535 -18.13 9.53 -8.16
N GLN A 536 -19.18 10.19 -8.66
CA GLN A 536 -20.56 9.86 -8.30
C GLN A 536 -21.06 8.69 -9.15
N VAL A 537 -20.90 7.48 -8.63
CA VAL A 537 -21.25 6.23 -9.34
C VAL A 537 -22.57 5.67 -8.82
N ASP A 538 -23.51 5.42 -9.72
CA ASP A 538 -24.82 4.84 -9.40
C ASP A 538 -24.80 3.30 -9.25
N ALA A 539 -25.88 2.77 -8.69
CA ALA A 539 -26.03 1.33 -8.44
C ALA A 539 -26.04 0.49 -9.72
N GLU A 540 -26.49 1.05 -10.85
CA GLU A 540 -26.54 0.36 -12.14
C GLU A 540 -25.13 0.15 -12.71
N THR A 541 -24.30 1.19 -12.65
CA THR A 541 -22.90 1.16 -13.07
C THR A 541 -22.08 0.21 -12.19
N VAL A 542 -22.30 0.25 -10.87
CA VAL A 542 -21.73 -0.74 -9.94
C VAL A 542 -22.18 -2.16 -10.34
N GLY A 543 -23.46 -2.34 -10.71
CA GLY A 543 -24.01 -3.60 -11.21
C GLY A 543 -23.31 -4.12 -12.46
N ILE A 544 -23.05 -3.25 -13.45
CA ILE A 544 -22.30 -3.58 -14.67
C ILE A 544 -20.89 -4.07 -14.32
N CYS A 545 -20.18 -3.34 -13.47
CA CYS A 545 -18.82 -3.69 -13.05
C CYS A 545 -18.77 -5.05 -12.35
N LEU A 546 -19.70 -5.28 -11.42
CA LEU A 546 -19.80 -6.54 -10.69
C LEU A 546 -20.17 -7.71 -11.60
N ASN A 547 -21.01 -7.49 -12.61
CA ASN A 547 -21.34 -8.49 -13.60
C ASN A 547 -20.15 -8.78 -14.53
N GLY A 548 -19.41 -7.76 -14.95
CA GLY A 548 -18.16 -7.89 -15.70
C GLY A 548 -17.15 -8.77 -14.96
N ILE A 549 -16.95 -8.53 -13.66
CA ILE A 549 -16.09 -9.35 -12.80
C ILE A 549 -16.57 -10.81 -12.73
N ARG A 550 -17.88 -11.06 -12.57
CA ARG A 550 -18.43 -12.44 -12.52
C ARG A 550 -18.25 -13.22 -13.82
N ARG A 551 -18.14 -12.52 -14.94
CA ARG A 551 -17.88 -13.13 -16.25
C ARG A 551 -16.41 -13.45 -16.49
N LEU A 552 -15.50 -12.97 -15.64
CA LEU A 552 -14.09 -13.35 -15.73
C LEU A 552 -13.96 -14.86 -15.52
N PRO A 553 -13.08 -15.53 -16.28
CA PRO A 553 -12.81 -16.95 -16.08
C PRO A 553 -12.38 -17.24 -14.64
N ALA A 554 -12.88 -18.35 -14.10
CA ALA A 554 -12.46 -18.82 -12.78
C ALA A 554 -10.95 -19.10 -12.78
N GLY A 555 -10.27 -18.65 -11.72
CA GLY A 555 -8.82 -18.75 -11.62
C GLY A 555 -8.34 -18.60 -10.19
N CYS A 556 -7.02 -18.66 -10.03
CA CYS A 556 -6.35 -18.53 -8.75
C CYS A 556 -5.51 -17.25 -8.78
N ARG A 557 -5.98 -16.21 -8.10
CA ARG A 557 -5.32 -14.90 -8.08
C ARG A 557 -4.52 -14.73 -6.79
N PRO A 558 -3.23 -14.36 -6.84
CA PRO A 558 -2.48 -14.05 -5.64
C PRO A 558 -2.99 -12.75 -5.00
N GLU A 559 -2.98 -12.68 -3.68
CA GLU A 559 -3.15 -11.41 -2.97
C GLU A 559 -1.81 -10.66 -2.92
N VAL A 560 -1.86 -9.34 -3.11
CA VAL A 560 -0.68 -8.47 -2.98
C VAL A 560 -0.67 -7.92 -1.56
N HIS A 561 0.34 -8.31 -0.78
CA HIS A 561 0.56 -7.82 0.58
C HIS A 561 1.78 -6.89 0.62
N PRO A 562 1.67 -5.68 1.21
CA PRO A 562 2.81 -4.80 1.42
C PRO A 562 3.95 -5.51 2.16
N ALA A 563 5.20 -5.18 1.83
CA ALA A 563 6.43 -5.80 2.32
C ALA A 563 6.69 -7.25 1.87
N VAL A 564 5.71 -7.91 1.27
CA VAL A 564 5.85 -9.22 0.63
C VAL A 564 5.99 -9.05 -0.88
N LEU A 565 5.06 -8.31 -1.49
CA LEU A 565 5.00 -7.96 -2.91
C LEU A 565 4.57 -6.48 -3.02
N PRO A 566 5.38 -5.57 -3.62
CA PRO A 566 6.69 -5.83 -4.23
C PRO A 566 7.74 -6.38 -3.26
N SER A 567 8.59 -7.25 -3.77
CA SER A 567 9.63 -7.92 -2.99
C SER A 567 10.70 -6.94 -2.50
N PRO A 568 11.33 -7.23 -1.35
CA PRO A 568 12.56 -6.56 -0.94
C PRO A 568 13.62 -6.62 -2.03
N PHE A 569 14.41 -5.56 -2.12
CA PHE A 569 15.46 -5.43 -3.12
C PHE A 569 16.80 -5.22 -2.42
N VAL A 570 17.82 -5.91 -2.92
CA VAL A 570 19.21 -5.76 -2.47
C VAL A 570 20.03 -5.39 -3.71
N PRO A 571 20.72 -4.25 -3.73
CA PRO A 571 21.49 -3.84 -4.91
C PRO A 571 22.73 -4.71 -5.12
N GLU A 572 23.23 -4.72 -6.36
CA GLU A 572 24.53 -5.33 -6.69
C GLU A 572 25.71 -4.64 -5.97
N PRO A 573 26.88 -5.30 -5.85
CA PRO A 573 28.08 -4.67 -5.31
C PRO A 573 28.46 -3.38 -6.05
N PRO A 574 29.08 -2.40 -5.38
CA PRO A 574 29.41 -1.13 -5.99
C PRO A 574 30.20 -1.25 -7.31
N SER A 575 29.75 -0.55 -8.34
CA SER A 575 30.29 -0.65 -9.70
C SER A 575 30.17 0.64 -10.52
N GLY A 576 31.22 0.94 -11.28
CA GLY A 576 31.26 2.05 -12.23
C GLY A 576 31.37 1.58 -13.68
N GLN A 577 30.69 2.24 -14.61
CA GLN A 577 30.84 1.97 -16.04
C GLN A 577 30.94 3.28 -16.83
N ILE A 578 31.91 3.33 -17.74
CA ILE A 578 32.03 4.38 -18.75
C ILE A 578 31.72 3.78 -20.12
N GLU A 579 30.82 4.40 -20.87
CA GLU A 579 30.52 4.06 -22.26
C GLU A 579 30.88 5.24 -23.17
N ASN A 580 31.75 4.98 -24.15
CA ASN A 580 32.18 5.99 -25.09
C ASN A 580 31.21 6.01 -26.30
N ARG A 581 30.61 7.17 -26.56
CA ARG A 581 29.79 7.44 -27.75
C ARG A 581 30.06 8.85 -28.26
N SER A 582 29.98 9.04 -29.57
CA SER A 582 30.08 10.38 -30.17
C SER A 582 28.89 11.24 -29.73
N ILE A 583 29.10 12.09 -28.72
CA ILE A 583 28.08 12.92 -28.08
C ILE A 583 28.67 14.27 -27.65
N GLU A 584 27.88 15.33 -27.74
CA GLU A 584 28.29 16.67 -27.29
C GLU A 584 28.13 16.86 -25.77
N GLN A 585 27.16 16.16 -25.17
CA GLN A 585 26.86 16.22 -23.74
C GLN A 585 27.06 14.85 -23.11
N ALA A 586 27.95 14.79 -22.14
CA ALA A 586 28.10 13.60 -21.30
C ALA A 586 26.85 13.44 -20.40
N ARG A 587 26.47 12.18 -20.16
CA ARG A 587 25.35 11.81 -19.29
C ARG A 587 25.89 11.05 -18.09
N ILE A 588 25.58 11.55 -16.91
CA ILE A 588 25.96 10.94 -15.63
C ILE A 588 24.68 10.41 -14.98
N VAL A 589 24.72 9.17 -14.51
CA VAL A 589 23.68 8.59 -13.65
C VAL A 589 24.33 7.92 -12.45
N LEU A 590 23.90 8.32 -11.25
CA LEU A 590 24.37 7.80 -9.98
C LEU A 590 23.21 7.15 -9.23
N ALA A 591 23.38 5.92 -8.78
CA ALA A 591 22.39 5.19 -7.99
C ALA A 591 22.89 4.96 -6.57
N TYR A 592 22.16 5.49 -5.60
CA TYR A 592 22.45 5.39 -4.18
C TYR A 592 21.46 4.42 -3.51
N SER A 593 21.97 3.56 -2.63
CA SER A 593 21.16 2.79 -1.69
C SER A 593 21.14 3.46 -0.32
N GLY A 594 20.16 3.13 0.53
CA GLY A 594 20.12 3.57 1.93
C GLY A 594 18.87 4.34 2.33
N LEU A 595 17.94 4.56 1.40
CA LEU A 595 16.62 5.08 1.75
C LEU A 595 15.81 4.03 2.53
N PRO A 596 14.83 4.45 3.34
CA PRO A 596 13.98 3.51 4.07
C PRO A 596 13.08 2.70 3.11
N PRO A 597 12.63 1.49 3.53
CA PRO A 597 11.66 0.71 2.78
C PRO A 597 10.39 1.50 2.45
N TYR A 598 9.75 1.18 1.32
CA TYR A 598 8.60 1.91 0.79
C TYR A 598 7.38 1.99 1.73
N PHE A 599 7.22 1.02 2.62
CA PHE A 599 6.13 1.00 3.61
C PHE A 599 6.48 1.77 4.89
N SER A 600 7.71 2.26 5.00
CA SER A 600 8.20 2.84 6.23
C SER A 600 7.52 4.18 6.55
N HIS A 601 7.20 4.31 7.83
CA HIS A 601 7.65 5.41 8.65
C HIS A 601 8.19 6.67 7.96
N GLN A 602 9.42 6.47 7.53
CA GLN A 602 10.39 7.48 7.18
C GLN A 602 10.30 7.88 5.69
N SER A 603 9.28 7.38 4.97
CA SER A 603 9.12 7.61 3.53
C SER A 603 8.88 9.08 3.17
N ILE A 604 8.27 9.86 4.07
CA ILE A 604 8.07 11.30 3.88
C ILE A 604 9.40 12.05 4.04
N GLN A 605 10.22 11.70 5.03
CA GLN A 605 11.57 12.23 5.20
C GLN A 605 12.43 11.96 3.97
N ALA A 606 12.33 10.77 3.36
CA ALA A 606 13.01 10.47 2.09
C ALA A 606 12.50 11.33 0.92
N THR A 607 11.21 11.70 0.93
CA THR A 607 10.62 12.60 -0.09
C THR A 607 11.12 14.03 0.09
N VAL A 608 11.20 14.52 1.33
CA VAL A 608 11.79 15.83 1.68
C VAL A 608 13.28 15.87 1.34
N LEU A 609 14.04 14.82 1.66
CA LEU A 609 15.46 14.71 1.28
C LEU A 609 15.64 14.84 -0.24
N ASN A 610 14.82 14.14 -1.03
CA ASN A 610 14.87 14.24 -2.48
C ASN A 610 14.55 15.66 -2.97
N SER A 611 13.51 16.29 -2.43
CA SER A 611 13.11 17.67 -2.73
C SER A 611 14.27 18.65 -2.46
N MET A 612 14.90 18.58 -1.29
CA MET A 612 16.05 19.41 -0.92
C MET A 612 17.28 19.18 -1.80
N LEU A 613 17.53 17.93 -2.18
CA LEU A 613 18.72 17.56 -2.94
C LEU A 613 18.62 17.91 -4.42
N GLY A 614 17.61 17.39 -5.12
CA GLY A 614 17.52 17.50 -6.58
C GLY A 614 16.13 17.34 -7.18
N GLY A 615 15.09 17.18 -6.36
CA GLY A 615 13.72 16.93 -6.81
C GLY A 615 13.00 18.17 -7.32
N ASP A 616 13.48 19.35 -6.95
CA ASP A 616 12.81 20.63 -7.20
C ASP A 616 13.75 21.69 -7.81
N ALA A 617 13.16 22.74 -8.39
CA ALA A 617 13.88 23.85 -9.01
C ALA A 617 14.70 24.70 -8.02
N HIS A 618 14.45 24.59 -6.71
CA HIS A 618 15.18 25.29 -5.65
C HIS A 618 16.11 24.38 -4.85
N SER A 619 16.34 23.17 -5.34
CA SER A 619 17.18 22.17 -4.71
C SER A 619 18.67 22.49 -4.79
N LEU A 620 19.49 21.85 -3.94
CA LEU A 620 20.94 22.06 -3.90
C LEU A 620 21.62 21.74 -5.23
N LEU A 621 21.24 20.65 -5.89
CA LEU A 621 21.82 20.29 -7.17
C LEU A 621 21.48 21.32 -8.25
N PHE A 622 20.23 21.80 -8.28
CA PHE A 622 19.83 22.81 -9.23
C PHE A 622 20.55 24.15 -8.99
N ASP A 623 20.48 24.68 -7.76
CA ASP A 623 21.04 25.99 -7.42
C ASP A 623 22.58 26.01 -7.44
N VAL A 624 23.22 24.96 -6.91
CA VAL A 624 24.68 24.94 -6.77
C VAL A 624 25.36 24.40 -8.03
N VAL A 625 25.03 23.17 -8.44
CA VAL A 625 25.76 22.48 -9.52
C VAL A 625 25.46 23.09 -10.89
N ARG A 626 24.18 23.43 -11.13
CA ARG A 626 23.74 24.03 -12.40
C ARG A 626 23.88 25.55 -12.40
N GLU A 627 23.24 26.27 -11.49
CA GLU A 627 23.18 27.75 -11.58
C GLU A 627 24.49 28.43 -11.14
N LYS A 628 25.01 28.12 -9.94
CA LYS A 628 26.21 28.79 -9.40
C LYS A 628 27.52 28.33 -10.04
N LEU A 629 27.70 27.02 -10.20
CA LEU A 629 28.93 26.45 -10.74
C LEU A 629 28.93 26.31 -12.26
N GLY A 630 27.76 26.34 -12.91
CA GLY A 630 27.65 26.23 -14.37
C GLY A 630 28.14 24.88 -14.92
N LEU A 631 28.18 23.83 -14.10
CA LEU A 631 28.78 22.54 -14.48
C LEU A 631 27.83 21.63 -15.26
N ALA A 632 26.52 21.80 -15.07
CA ALA A 632 25.50 20.95 -15.66
C ALA A 632 24.42 21.77 -16.39
N TYR A 633 24.01 21.30 -17.57
CA TYR A 633 22.85 21.81 -18.29
C TYR A 633 21.55 21.37 -17.61
N SER A 634 21.54 20.15 -17.08
CA SER A 634 20.46 19.60 -16.28
C SER A 634 21.03 18.72 -15.19
N VAL A 635 20.45 18.80 -13.99
CA VAL A 635 20.77 17.93 -12.87
C VAL A 635 19.55 17.83 -11.97
N PHE A 636 19.17 16.62 -11.58
CA PHE A 636 18.02 16.37 -10.72
C PHE A 636 18.14 14.99 -10.05
N SER A 637 17.35 14.78 -9.00
CA SER A 637 17.28 13.51 -8.28
C SER A 637 15.86 12.95 -8.27
N MET A 638 15.75 11.62 -8.17
CA MET A 638 14.47 10.93 -8.03
C MET A 638 14.55 9.76 -7.05
N ASN A 639 13.48 9.56 -6.30
CA ASN A 639 13.32 8.40 -5.42
C ASN A 639 12.79 7.20 -6.20
N GLN A 640 13.57 6.11 -6.24
CA GLN A 640 13.10 4.78 -6.64
C GLN A 640 12.55 4.06 -5.40
N ARG A 641 11.35 4.48 -4.96
CA ARG A 641 10.74 4.09 -3.68
C ARG A 641 10.74 2.57 -3.42
N PHE A 642 10.33 1.77 -4.41
CA PHE A 642 10.25 0.31 -4.27
C PHE A 642 11.61 -0.40 -4.27
N LEU A 643 12.68 0.32 -4.61
CA LEU A 643 14.06 -0.16 -4.52
C LEU A 643 14.80 0.40 -3.30
N SER A 644 14.15 1.25 -2.49
CA SER A 644 14.78 1.94 -1.36
C SER A 644 16.05 2.69 -1.81
N ALA A 645 15.98 3.32 -2.99
CA ALA A 645 17.12 3.91 -3.68
C ALA A 645 16.84 5.33 -4.18
N LEU A 646 17.90 6.13 -4.30
CA LEU A 646 17.89 7.48 -4.83
C LEU A 646 18.76 7.52 -6.10
N PHE A 647 18.23 8.07 -7.18
CA PHE A 647 18.96 8.23 -8.44
C PHE A 647 19.22 9.72 -8.69
N ILE A 648 20.42 10.05 -9.14
CA ILE A 648 20.80 11.40 -9.58
C ILE A 648 21.21 11.32 -11.05
N MET A 649 20.64 12.19 -11.88
CA MET A 649 20.97 12.27 -13.30
C MET A 649 21.47 13.67 -13.62
N ALA A 650 22.55 13.75 -14.41
CA ALA A 650 23.08 15.02 -14.88
C ALA A 650 23.47 14.96 -16.37
N GLY A 651 23.23 16.06 -17.08
CA GLY A 651 23.78 16.33 -18.41
C GLY A 651 24.83 17.43 -18.32
N VAL A 652 26.06 17.12 -18.71
CA VAL A 652 27.23 18.02 -18.54
C VAL A 652 28.04 18.09 -19.83
N ALA A 653 28.92 19.08 -19.97
CA ALA A 653 29.95 19.06 -21.00
C ALA A 653 30.98 17.96 -20.67
N ALA A 654 31.53 17.30 -21.70
CA ALA A 654 32.40 16.12 -21.50
C ALA A 654 33.63 16.41 -20.62
N ASP A 655 34.25 17.59 -20.77
CA ASP A 655 35.38 18.09 -19.97
C ASP A 655 35.00 18.47 -18.52
N ARG A 656 33.70 18.57 -18.21
CA ARG A 656 33.18 18.94 -16.88
C ARG A 656 32.66 17.76 -16.07
N THR A 657 32.85 16.54 -16.58
CA THR A 657 32.36 15.31 -15.93
C THR A 657 32.90 15.14 -14.51
N GLU A 658 34.22 15.17 -14.31
CA GLU A 658 34.82 15.01 -12.97
C GLU A 658 34.46 16.15 -12.00
N PRO A 659 34.56 17.45 -12.38
CA PRO A 659 34.09 18.53 -11.53
C PRO A 659 32.62 18.38 -11.11
N ALA A 660 31.75 17.95 -12.02
CA ALA A 660 30.34 17.76 -11.73
C ALA A 660 30.11 16.61 -10.73
N LEU A 661 30.82 15.48 -10.87
CA LEU A 661 30.75 14.36 -9.93
C LEU A 661 31.15 14.79 -8.51
N HIS A 662 32.26 15.50 -8.40
CA HIS A 662 32.71 16.05 -7.11
C HIS A 662 31.67 17.00 -6.51
N ALA A 663 31.14 17.93 -7.30
CA ALA A 663 30.15 18.89 -6.83
C ALA A 663 28.85 18.21 -6.35
N ILE A 664 28.38 17.17 -7.05
CA ILE A 664 27.19 16.39 -6.66
C ILE A 664 27.43 15.69 -5.33
N GLN A 665 28.55 14.98 -5.18
CA GLN A 665 28.89 14.27 -3.95
C GLN A 665 29.07 15.24 -2.77
N GLU A 666 29.64 16.40 -3.03
CA GLU A 666 29.81 17.44 -2.02
C GLU A 666 28.45 17.90 -1.48
N GLN A 667 27.42 18.06 -2.32
CA GLN A 667 26.07 18.45 -1.85
C GLN A 667 25.44 17.40 -0.94
N ILE A 668 25.63 16.10 -1.24
CA ILE A 668 25.16 15.02 -0.35
C ILE A 668 25.93 15.06 0.98
N ALA A 669 27.24 15.28 0.94
CA ALA A 669 28.06 15.43 2.15
C ALA A 669 27.65 16.67 2.98
N HIS A 670 27.27 17.77 2.33
CA HIS A 670 26.72 18.95 3.00
C HIS A 670 25.42 18.63 3.73
N LEU A 671 24.47 17.93 3.09
CA LEU A 671 23.23 17.50 3.74
C LEU A 671 23.49 16.55 4.92
N SER A 672 24.35 15.55 4.73
CA SER A 672 24.73 14.58 5.78
C SER A 672 25.36 15.27 7.00
N ALA A 673 26.19 16.29 6.77
CA ALA A 673 26.84 17.06 7.82
C ALA A 673 25.96 18.16 8.44
N GLY A 674 24.70 18.31 8.01
CA GLY A 674 23.81 19.39 8.45
C GLY A 674 24.23 20.79 8.01
N ARG A 675 25.03 20.89 6.94
CA ARG A 675 25.52 22.16 6.37
C ARG A 675 24.54 22.71 5.34
N PHE A 676 23.32 23.02 5.79
CA PHE A 676 22.30 23.69 4.98
C PHE A 676 21.51 24.71 5.82
N ASP A 677 20.97 25.73 5.16
CA ASP A 677 20.08 26.70 5.81
C ASP A 677 18.68 26.10 6.00
N ARG A 678 18.01 26.44 7.11
CA ARG A 678 16.65 26.01 7.41
C ARG A 678 15.66 26.44 6.31
N THR A 679 15.94 27.55 5.63
CA THR A 679 15.13 28.01 4.50
C THR A 679 15.05 27.00 3.35
N LEU A 680 16.06 26.13 3.16
CA LEU A 680 16.01 25.05 2.17
C LEU A 680 14.96 24.00 2.55
N LEU A 681 14.93 23.60 3.83
CA LEU A 681 13.94 22.66 4.34
C LEU A 681 12.53 23.26 4.27
N ASP A 682 12.37 24.51 4.69
CA ASP A 682 11.06 25.18 4.67
C ASP A 682 10.50 25.28 3.25
N ARG A 683 11.34 25.58 2.25
CA ARG A 683 10.94 25.60 0.84
C ARG A 683 10.57 24.22 0.31
N ALA A 684 11.36 23.19 0.64
CA ALA A 684 11.07 21.81 0.27
C ALA A 684 9.70 21.36 0.83
N VAL A 685 9.44 21.67 2.10
CA VAL A 685 8.15 21.41 2.75
C VAL A 685 7.02 22.16 2.04
N GLN A 686 7.17 23.46 1.74
CA GLN A 686 6.14 24.24 1.03
C GLN A 686 5.83 23.68 -0.37
N MET A 687 6.84 23.26 -1.13
CA MET A 687 6.65 22.67 -2.46
C MET A 687 5.91 21.33 -2.38
N LEU A 688 6.28 20.48 -1.41
CA LEU A 688 5.62 19.20 -1.20
C LEU A 688 4.19 19.36 -0.67
N GLU A 689 3.93 20.36 0.17
CA GLU A 689 2.58 20.72 0.62
C GLU A 689 1.72 21.10 -0.59
N ALA A 690 2.21 21.98 -1.47
CA ALA A 690 1.50 22.35 -2.69
C ALA A 690 1.23 21.12 -3.59
N ALA A 691 2.19 20.20 -3.71
CA ALA A 691 2.02 18.97 -4.47
C ALA A 691 0.98 18.02 -3.85
N ILE A 692 0.94 17.89 -2.52
CA ILE A 692 -0.08 17.10 -1.81
C ILE A 692 -1.47 17.71 -2.03
N LEU A 693 -1.58 19.03 -1.99
CA LEU A 693 -2.85 19.72 -2.19
C LEU A 693 -3.34 19.59 -3.64
N SER A 694 -2.44 19.69 -4.63
CA SER A 694 -2.82 19.59 -6.05
C SER A 694 -3.30 18.20 -6.46
N VAL A 695 -2.86 17.12 -5.80
CA VAL A 695 -3.37 15.76 -6.08
C VAL A 695 -4.88 15.69 -5.85
N ALA A 696 -5.44 16.50 -4.96
CA ALA A 696 -6.87 16.52 -4.70
C ALA A 696 -7.69 17.17 -5.82
N ASP A 697 -7.07 17.80 -6.81
CA ASP A 697 -7.76 18.53 -7.88
C ASP A 697 -8.08 17.65 -9.11
N ASP A 698 -7.62 16.41 -9.11
CA ASP A 698 -7.80 15.47 -10.21
C ASP A 698 -8.23 14.07 -9.70
N LEU A 699 -9.28 13.52 -10.31
CA LEU A 699 -9.86 12.24 -9.89
C LEU A 699 -8.90 11.07 -10.14
N SER A 700 -8.22 11.07 -11.29
CA SER A 700 -7.30 9.99 -11.68
C SER A 700 -6.08 9.98 -10.77
N SER A 701 -5.58 11.16 -10.37
CA SER A 701 -4.53 11.33 -9.37
C SER A 701 -4.94 10.83 -7.98
N LEU A 702 -6.17 11.13 -7.54
CA LEU A 702 -6.73 10.60 -6.30
C LEU A 702 -6.78 9.06 -6.31
N LEU A 703 -7.27 8.46 -7.40
CA LEU A 703 -7.33 6.99 -7.55
C LEU A 703 -5.93 6.37 -7.61
N ALA A 704 -4.99 6.96 -8.37
CA ALA A 704 -3.60 6.53 -8.42
C ALA A 704 -2.93 6.54 -7.03
N GLN A 705 -3.20 7.57 -6.22
CA GLN A 705 -2.74 7.61 -4.82
C GLN A 705 -3.33 6.46 -3.99
N GLN A 706 -4.60 6.09 -4.20
CA GLN A 706 -5.19 4.93 -3.51
C GLN A 706 -4.52 3.62 -3.93
N ILE A 707 -4.25 3.44 -5.22
CA ILE A 707 -3.59 2.24 -5.77
C ILE A 707 -2.18 2.10 -5.19
N ILE A 708 -1.35 3.14 -5.31
CA ILE A 708 0.04 3.15 -4.80
C ILE A 708 0.06 3.06 -3.27
N GLY A 709 -0.86 3.72 -2.58
CA GLY A 709 -0.98 3.67 -1.12
C GLY A 709 -1.28 2.26 -0.60
N ARG A 710 -2.10 1.49 -1.33
CA ARG A 710 -2.39 0.08 -0.99
C ARG A 710 -1.21 -0.84 -1.31
N LEU A 711 -0.55 -0.67 -2.45
CA LEU A 711 0.64 -1.46 -2.83
C LEU A 711 1.80 -1.24 -1.86
N SER A 712 2.04 0.01 -1.48
CA SER A 712 3.07 0.37 -0.49
C SER A 712 2.66 0.07 0.95
N GLY A 713 1.38 -0.18 1.22
CA GLY A 713 0.81 -0.24 2.57
C GLY A 713 0.80 1.12 3.29
N ARG A 714 1.18 2.20 2.62
CA ARG A 714 1.19 3.57 3.12
C ARG A 714 0.03 4.36 2.56
N LEU A 715 -1.18 3.94 2.93
CA LEU A 715 -2.38 4.69 2.65
C LEU A 715 -2.49 5.84 3.65
N LEU A 716 -2.20 7.06 3.19
CA LEU A 716 -2.30 8.28 3.97
C LEU A 716 -3.37 9.18 3.35
N ASN A 717 -4.24 9.73 4.19
CA ASN A 717 -5.13 10.81 3.76
C ASN A 717 -4.35 12.15 3.71
N ARG A 718 -5.00 13.19 3.20
CA ARG A 718 -4.38 14.51 3.05
C ARG A 718 -3.89 15.08 4.39
N GLU A 719 -4.72 15.06 5.42
CA GLU A 719 -4.39 15.59 6.75
C GLU A 719 -3.22 14.84 7.39
N GLU A 720 -3.21 13.52 7.27
CA GLU A 720 -2.12 12.66 7.74
C GLU A 720 -0.80 12.97 7.01
N SER A 721 -0.86 13.17 5.68
CA SER A 721 0.31 13.46 4.87
C SER A 721 0.91 14.82 5.22
N LEU A 722 0.07 15.85 5.42
CA LEU A 722 0.50 17.19 5.83
C LEU A 722 1.07 17.18 7.25
N SER A 723 0.42 16.49 8.20
CA SER A 723 0.94 16.37 9.57
C SER A 723 2.34 15.76 9.58
N LEU A 724 2.54 14.65 8.86
CA LEU A 724 3.85 14.00 8.81
C LEU A 724 4.90 14.84 8.09
N LEU A 725 4.51 15.62 7.07
CA LEU A 725 5.40 16.53 6.36
C LEU A 725 5.89 17.67 7.27
N HIS A 726 5.00 18.26 8.07
CA HIS A 726 5.35 19.35 8.98
C HIS A 726 6.11 18.87 10.23
N GLU A 727 6.08 17.58 10.54
CA GLU A 727 6.84 16.93 11.63
C GLU A 727 8.28 16.55 11.23
N VAL A 728 8.71 16.83 9.99
CA VAL A 728 10.07 16.49 9.52
C VAL A 728 11.11 17.42 10.12
N GLU A 729 12.04 16.84 10.89
CA GLU A 729 13.12 17.59 11.53
C GLU A 729 14.45 17.49 10.73
N PRO A 730 15.30 18.53 10.76
CA PRO A 730 16.58 18.56 10.05
C PRO A 730 17.48 17.36 10.37
N GLU A 731 17.52 16.90 11.61
CA GLU A 731 18.36 15.78 12.05
C GLU A 731 17.97 14.47 11.34
N GLN A 732 16.68 14.27 11.06
CA GLN A 732 16.20 13.10 10.33
C GLN A 732 16.67 13.12 8.87
N ILE A 733 16.72 14.31 8.26
CA ILE A 733 17.25 14.48 6.90
C ILE A 733 18.75 14.22 6.87
N CYS A 734 19.50 14.74 7.85
CA CYS A 734 20.94 14.49 7.98
C CYS A 734 21.23 12.99 8.15
N GLU A 735 20.47 12.32 9.01
CA GLU A 735 20.60 10.87 9.23
C GLU A 735 20.34 10.08 7.95
N LEU A 736 19.27 10.40 7.22
CA LEU A 736 18.97 9.73 5.94
C LEU A 736 20.03 10.01 4.87
N ALA A 737 20.50 11.26 4.76
CA ALA A 737 21.58 11.62 3.84
C ALA A 737 22.87 10.87 4.18
N GLY A 738 23.18 10.70 5.47
CA GLY A 738 24.35 9.94 5.93
C GLY A 738 24.29 8.43 5.69
N ARG A 739 23.08 7.87 5.47
CA ARG A 739 22.91 6.46 5.07
C ARG A 739 23.09 6.22 3.57
N LEU A 740 23.05 7.28 2.75
CA LEU A 740 23.19 7.14 1.31
C LEU A 740 24.59 6.64 0.94
N THR A 741 24.64 5.50 0.29
CA THR A 741 25.87 4.90 -0.23
C THR A 741 25.77 4.80 -1.74
N LEU A 742 26.74 5.37 -2.46
CA LEU A 742 26.82 5.27 -3.91
C LEU A 742 27.13 3.82 -4.30
N ILE A 743 26.23 3.18 -5.03
CA ILE A 743 26.39 1.79 -5.49
C ILE A 743 26.76 1.77 -6.96
N SER A 744 25.99 2.41 -7.83
CA SER A 744 26.26 2.35 -9.27
C SER A 744 26.54 3.73 -9.84
N CYS A 745 27.54 3.80 -10.70
CA CYS A 745 27.87 4.99 -11.48
C CYS A 745 27.90 4.60 -12.96
N TYR A 746 27.09 5.24 -13.79
CA TYR A 746 27.14 5.09 -15.24
C TYR A 746 27.40 6.44 -15.88
N ILE A 747 28.42 6.49 -16.74
CA ILE A 747 28.79 7.68 -17.50
C ILE A 747 28.81 7.33 -18.98
N MET A 748 28.05 8.08 -19.76
CA MET A 748 28.17 8.06 -21.22
C MET A 748 28.88 9.35 -21.63
N THR A 749 30.05 9.25 -22.26
CA THR A 749 30.90 10.40 -22.62
C THR A 749 31.51 10.24 -24.00
N ASP A 750 32.12 11.31 -24.52
CA ASP A 750 32.87 11.28 -25.78
C ASP A 750 34.18 10.48 -25.64
N PRO A 751 34.63 9.71 -26.66
CA PRO A 751 35.87 8.94 -26.60
C PRO A 751 37.13 9.73 -26.27
N GLU A 752 37.17 11.05 -26.52
CA GLU A 752 38.33 11.90 -26.21
C GLU A 752 38.46 12.22 -24.72
N HIS A 753 37.43 11.92 -23.91
CA HIS A 753 37.39 12.23 -22.49
C HIS A 753 37.26 10.95 -21.66
N HIS A 754 38.22 10.69 -20.78
CA HIS A 754 38.26 9.52 -19.90
C HIS A 754 38.25 9.97 -18.44
N PRO A 755 37.07 10.17 -17.83
CA PRO A 755 36.99 10.60 -16.44
C PRO A 755 37.55 9.52 -15.51
N ASP A 756 38.37 9.91 -14.55
CA ASP A 756 38.86 9.04 -13.48
C ASP A 756 37.78 8.88 -12.40
N LEU A 757 37.02 7.78 -12.50
CA LEU A 757 35.98 7.45 -11.51
C LEU A 757 36.53 7.34 -10.09
N ALA A 758 37.74 6.78 -9.92
CA ALA A 758 38.31 6.57 -8.60
C ALA A 758 38.72 7.89 -7.95
N ALA A 759 39.34 8.79 -8.73
CA ALA A 759 39.62 10.15 -8.28
C ALA A 759 38.34 10.92 -7.91
N ALA A 760 37.26 10.70 -8.67
CA ALA A 760 35.94 11.29 -8.44
C ALA A 760 35.14 10.64 -7.30
N GLY A 761 35.71 9.71 -6.53
CA GLY A 761 35.01 9.03 -5.42
C GLY A 761 33.89 8.08 -5.86
N CYS A 762 33.85 7.74 -7.15
CA CYS A 762 32.91 6.78 -7.72
C CYS A 762 33.47 5.36 -7.66
N PRO A 763 32.61 4.33 -7.58
CA PRO A 763 33.06 2.95 -7.65
C PRO A 763 33.77 2.67 -8.99
N GLY A 764 34.82 1.85 -8.95
CA GLY A 764 35.55 1.44 -10.14
C GLY A 764 34.79 0.40 -10.98
N PRO A 765 35.27 0.10 -12.20
CA PRO A 765 34.69 -0.95 -13.03
C PRO A 765 34.79 -2.33 -12.37
N GLN A 766 33.71 -3.12 -12.44
CA GLN A 766 33.73 -4.49 -11.95
C GLN A 766 34.80 -5.29 -12.69
N SER A 767 35.71 -5.90 -11.93
CA SER A 767 36.71 -6.84 -12.45
C SER A 767 36.01 -8.13 -12.92
N GLY A 768 35.52 -8.18 -14.16
CA GLY A 768 34.92 -9.40 -14.68
C GLY A 768 34.08 -9.33 -15.97
N ALA A 769 33.66 -8.16 -16.44
CA ALA A 769 32.88 -8.06 -17.68
C ALA A 769 33.78 -7.61 -18.86
N ARG A 770 34.39 -8.58 -19.55
CA ARG A 770 34.91 -8.42 -20.91
C ARG A 770 33.91 -8.97 -21.91
#